data_AF-A4WTG9-F1
#
_entry.id   AF-A4WTG9-F1
#
_cell.length_a   1.000
_cell.length_b   1.000
_cell.length_c   1.000
_cell.angle_alpha   90.00
_cell.angle_beta   90.00
_cell.angle_gamma   90.00
#
_symmetry.space_group_name_H-M   'P 1'
#
loop_
_entity.id
_entity.type
_entity.pdbx_description
1 polymer ?
#
loop_
_entity_poly.entity_id
_entity_poly.type
_entity_poly.pdbx_seq_one_letter_code
_entity_poly.pdbx_strand_id
1 'polypeptide(L)'
;MDSEGRPIVHSSSEIPDVLHDLATEAMASQRMITDGSVVAIPTQRDGDGSPIGVIALSLPPSVDWRDFYPSLIILLCSLVIFTGTLTFVWQRLRARHVVLENLLKQACASGNDPAMLRHLGQEHPLQGKHLLALAASIQNTRERMASLQLHASALEALDVPWLLADQKNTISACNATASRLAERDAETLVGQTLSVVDARLLELTASEKSKSTLLHISGQPTAAHFRSVADTGYKIVVLIDQSRSAHLEYLLKAIKTSMTCAEYDDNDMLVNASTDFKQLFGSSTSSIASLVGDSVTASHLIERVHLENSTRHKFEQDMTGGDTKDITLNMISIPDGGLLVFADTITLVKEARPIDLSNLVEFLRLVFSQLAEGNLSCRFNEPLPEPLDRLRTYLNGAIGGLASLIDDAVSSAESIRDEAHDISSAAQSLAQRTESTAATLEQTAAALDSLTLSVRAAAEGAAEADRVVSDAKANAEQSGHVVIETVAAMDTIATSSDKITSIVKVIDDIAFQTNLLALNAGVEAARAGDAGRGFAVVASEVRALAQRSSEAAREITDLILKSGSQVKRGVDLVGKTGQALQEIVSSVSEISDLVSDIAVSSRRQSASLAEINSAVNNLDQSTQQNAARLEEATAASESLTHSAVLLLDAMRRFKTETSNTTSVQTGALTRRPPPRAAGALARSMDAENGWEDF
;
A
#
# COMPACT_ATOMS: atom_id res chain seq x y z
N MET A 1 9.31 -37.91 8.74
CA MET A 1 9.07 -39.20 8.07
C MET A 1 7.83 -39.07 7.21
N ASP A 2 7.80 -39.70 6.05
CA ASP A 2 6.62 -39.77 5.19
C ASP A 2 5.59 -40.78 5.72
N SER A 3 4.45 -40.90 5.02
CA SER A 3 3.37 -41.82 5.34
C SER A 3 3.75 -43.31 5.34
N GLU A 4 4.93 -43.66 4.83
CA GLU A 4 5.46 -45.03 4.79
C GLU A 4 6.56 -45.26 5.84
N GLY A 5 6.78 -44.30 6.76
CA GLY A 5 7.79 -44.38 7.80
C GLY A 5 9.21 -44.05 7.31
N ARG A 6 9.38 -43.62 6.06
CA ARG A 6 10.71 -43.35 5.51
C ARG A 6 11.17 -41.93 5.88
N PRO A 7 12.45 -41.73 6.22
CA PRO A 7 12.95 -40.42 6.58
C PRO A 7 13.12 -39.53 5.33
N ILE A 8 12.32 -38.46 5.24
CA ILE A 8 12.43 -37.46 4.17
C ILE A 8 13.62 -36.52 4.41
N VAL A 9 13.85 -36.13 5.67
CA VAL A 9 14.93 -35.24 6.12
C VAL A 9 15.35 -35.67 7.53
N HIS A 10 16.64 -35.87 7.78
CA HIS A 10 17.20 -36.20 9.09
C HIS A 10 18.56 -35.52 9.30
N SER A 11 18.92 -35.23 10.55
CA SER A 11 20.14 -34.48 10.91
C SER A 11 21.37 -35.34 11.21
N SER A 12 21.20 -36.66 11.35
CA SER A 12 22.25 -37.63 11.73
C SER A 12 22.40 -38.72 10.68
N SER A 13 23.60 -39.24 10.41
CA SER A 13 23.83 -40.28 9.38
C SER A 13 23.07 -41.59 9.64
N GLU A 14 22.75 -41.91 10.89
CA GLU A 14 21.88 -43.02 11.30
C GLU A 14 20.81 -42.49 12.26
N ILE A 15 19.57 -42.98 12.11
CA ILE A 15 18.42 -42.63 12.94
C ILE A 15 18.32 -43.67 14.06
N PRO A 16 18.35 -43.29 15.34
CA PRO A 16 18.18 -44.23 16.44
C PRO A 16 16.84 -44.98 16.34
N ASP A 17 16.85 -46.30 16.51
CA ASP A 17 15.67 -47.16 16.36
C ASP A 17 14.48 -46.69 17.21
N VAL A 18 14.77 -46.21 18.43
CA VAL A 18 13.77 -45.67 19.37
C VAL A 18 13.00 -44.47 18.76
N LEU A 19 13.68 -43.61 18.00
CA LEU A 19 13.07 -42.47 17.32
C LEU A 19 12.19 -42.91 16.15
N HIS A 20 12.59 -43.97 15.45
CA HIS A 20 11.85 -44.54 14.33
C HIS A 20 10.57 -45.26 14.80
N ASP A 21 10.68 -46.04 15.87
CA ASP A 21 9.55 -46.79 16.44
C ASP A 21 8.48 -45.84 17.01
N LEU A 22 8.89 -44.83 17.79
CA LEU A 22 7.99 -43.80 18.33
C LEU A 22 7.35 -42.95 17.22
N ALA A 23 8.08 -42.67 16.13
CA ALA A 23 7.54 -41.96 14.99
C ALA A 23 6.44 -42.76 14.30
N THR A 24 6.68 -44.07 14.12
CA THR A 24 5.74 -44.99 13.48
C THR A 24 4.49 -45.19 14.35
N GLU A 25 4.65 -45.27 15.67
CA GLU A 25 3.53 -45.37 16.61
C GLU A 25 2.70 -44.06 16.66
N ALA A 26 3.36 -42.91 16.63
CA ALA A 26 2.68 -41.61 16.58
C ALA A 26 1.91 -41.42 15.26
N MET A 27 2.41 -41.96 14.15
CA MET A 27 1.68 -42.01 12.87
C MET A 27 0.43 -42.87 12.96
N ALA A 28 0.56 -44.10 13.49
CA ALA A 28 -0.54 -45.05 13.56
C ALA A 28 -1.66 -44.60 14.52
N SER A 29 -1.28 -44.04 15.67
CA SER A 29 -2.22 -43.60 16.71
C SER A 29 -2.82 -42.21 16.45
N GLN A 30 -2.26 -41.45 15.50
CA GLN A 30 -2.58 -40.05 15.24
C GLN A 30 -2.53 -39.14 16.48
N ARG A 31 -1.67 -39.46 17.44
CA ARG A 31 -1.46 -38.67 18.65
C ARG A 31 0.01 -38.38 18.83
N MET A 32 0.29 -37.26 19.49
CA MET A 32 1.63 -36.96 19.94
C MET A 32 2.03 -37.99 21.00
N ILE A 33 3.15 -38.67 20.78
CA ILE A 33 3.71 -39.64 21.73
C ILE A 33 5.06 -39.11 22.21
N THR A 34 5.28 -39.22 23.51
CA THR A 34 6.49 -38.74 24.16
C THR A 34 7.03 -39.82 25.09
N ASP A 35 8.32 -40.11 24.99
CA ASP A 35 9.03 -40.99 25.92
C ASP A 35 10.24 -40.23 26.50
N GLY A 36 9.97 -39.41 27.52
CA GLY A 36 10.95 -38.67 28.32
C GLY A 36 11.83 -37.69 27.53
N SER A 37 12.81 -38.23 26.81
CA SER A 37 13.76 -37.51 25.96
C SER A 37 13.37 -37.50 24.48
N VAL A 38 12.36 -38.25 24.04
CA VAL A 38 11.97 -38.30 22.62
C VAL A 38 10.51 -37.93 22.42
N VAL A 39 10.22 -37.13 21.39
CA VAL A 39 8.88 -36.62 21.08
C VAL A 39 8.57 -36.85 19.60
N ALA A 40 7.46 -37.53 19.30
CA ALA A 40 6.97 -37.78 17.95
C ALA A 40 5.58 -37.14 17.74
N ILE A 41 5.45 -36.31 16.70
CA ILE A 41 4.27 -35.49 16.41
C ILE A 41 3.80 -35.74 14.98
N PRO A 42 2.56 -36.22 14.76
CA PRO A 42 1.99 -36.34 13.41
C PRO A 42 1.70 -34.98 12.80
N THR A 43 2.16 -34.77 11.58
CA THR A 43 1.98 -33.56 10.79
C THR A 43 0.81 -33.70 9.84
N GLN A 44 -0.04 -32.65 9.80
CA GLN A 44 -1.14 -32.35 8.87
C GLN A 44 -1.92 -33.52 8.23
N ARG A 45 -3.26 -33.45 8.33
CA ARG A 45 -4.15 -34.41 7.66
C ARG A 45 -4.39 -34.00 6.20
N ASP A 46 -4.31 -34.96 5.29
CA ASP A 46 -4.81 -34.79 3.93
C ASP A 46 -6.35 -34.76 3.92
N GLY A 47 -6.96 -34.45 2.77
CA GLY A 47 -8.41 -34.30 2.61
C GLY A 47 -9.26 -35.52 3.00
N ASP A 48 -8.65 -36.69 3.20
CA ASP A 48 -9.26 -37.95 3.65
C ASP A 48 -9.07 -38.25 5.15
N GLY A 49 -8.27 -37.45 5.87
CA GLY A 49 -8.00 -37.60 7.30
C GLY A 49 -6.73 -38.40 7.67
N SER A 50 -5.95 -38.87 6.69
CA SER A 50 -4.68 -39.59 6.91
C SER A 50 -3.51 -38.60 7.15
N PRO A 51 -2.54 -38.89 8.04
CA PRO A 51 -1.42 -37.99 8.32
C PRO A 51 -0.40 -38.05 7.18
N ILE A 52 0.05 -36.89 6.69
CA ILE A 52 1.01 -36.79 5.58
C ILE A 52 2.44 -37.17 6.04
N GLY A 53 2.70 -37.14 7.36
CA GLY A 53 3.98 -37.57 7.94
C GLY A 53 4.07 -37.40 9.46
N VAL A 54 5.23 -37.71 10.04
CA VAL A 54 5.56 -37.46 11.46
C VAL A 54 6.92 -36.78 11.61
N ILE A 55 6.99 -35.81 12.52
CA ILE A 55 8.23 -35.20 12.99
C ILE A 55 8.60 -35.85 14.32
N ALA A 56 9.80 -36.43 14.42
CA ALA A 56 10.29 -37.05 15.64
C ALA A 56 11.63 -36.39 16.06
N LEU A 57 11.72 -36.01 17.33
CA LEU A 57 12.80 -35.19 17.90
C LEU A 57 13.34 -35.88 19.15
N SER A 58 14.67 -36.03 19.24
CA SER A 58 15.34 -36.42 20.49
C SER A 58 15.90 -35.17 21.16
N LEU A 59 15.48 -34.94 22.39
CA LEU A 59 15.83 -33.84 23.27
C LEU A 59 16.82 -34.35 24.33
N PRO A 60 17.87 -33.57 24.66
CA PRO A 60 18.88 -33.99 25.62
C PRO A 60 18.28 -34.19 27.03
N PRO A 61 18.66 -35.25 27.77
CA PRO A 61 18.08 -35.53 29.08
C PRO A 61 18.78 -34.69 30.14
N SER A 62 18.13 -33.61 30.60
CA SER A 62 18.24 -32.98 31.93
C SER A 62 18.13 -31.46 31.87
N VAL A 63 16.91 -30.92 31.96
CA VAL A 63 16.69 -29.61 32.60
C VAL A 63 15.33 -29.63 33.31
N ASP A 64 15.36 -29.47 34.63
CA ASP A 64 14.17 -29.38 35.48
C ASP A 64 13.39 -28.09 35.21
N TRP A 65 12.09 -28.23 34.96
CA TRP A 65 11.19 -27.22 34.39
C TRP A 65 10.52 -26.32 35.45
N ARG A 66 11.07 -26.27 36.68
CA ARG A 66 10.44 -25.55 37.80
C ARG A 66 10.94 -24.12 38.02
N ASP A 67 12.06 -23.71 37.41
CA ASP A 67 12.66 -22.39 37.65
C ASP A 67 12.38 -21.32 36.58
N PHE A 68 11.59 -21.64 35.54
CA PHE A 68 11.42 -20.78 34.35
C PHE A 68 10.10 -19.97 34.31
N TYR A 69 9.46 -19.68 35.44
CA TYR A 69 8.11 -19.11 35.45
C TYR A 69 7.95 -17.65 34.96
N PRO A 70 8.90 -16.70 35.03
CA PRO A 70 8.67 -15.34 34.50
C PRO A 70 9.04 -15.22 33.01
N SER A 71 10.17 -15.77 32.60
CA SER A 71 10.70 -15.67 31.24
C SER A 71 9.96 -16.57 30.25
N LEU A 72 9.45 -17.73 30.68
CA LEU A 72 8.62 -18.59 29.83
C LEU A 72 7.23 -18.00 29.61
N ILE A 73 6.67 -17.22 30.56
CA ILE A 73 5.40 -16.50 30.35
C ILE A 73 5.59 -15.36 29.36
N ILE A 74 6.70 -14.62 29.42
CA ILE A 74 6.99 -13.58 28.42
C ILE A 74 7.27 -14.22 27.06
N LEU A 75 7.98 -15.35 27.02
CA LEU A 75 8.24 -16.10 25.79
C LEU A 75 6.96 -16.75 25.23
N LEU A 76 6.06 -17.26 26.08
CA LEU A 76 4.76 -17.81 25.68
C LEU A 76 3.78 -16.72 25.29
N CYS A 77 3.76 -15.57 25.97
CA CYS A 77 2.95 -14.42 25.57
C CYS A 77 3.47 -13.81 24.27
N SER A 78 4.79 -13.70 24.09
CA SER A 78 5.38 -13.25 22.82
C SER A 78 5.24 -14.31 21.72
N LEU A 79 5.24 -15.61 22.04
CA LEU A 79 4.93 -16.69 21.09
C LEU A 79 3.43 -16.78 20.81
N VAL A 80 2.53 -16.43 21.73
CA VAL A 80 1.07 -16.34 21.53
C VAL A 80 0.70 -15.07 20.79
N ILE A 81 1.43 -13.97 20.97
CA ILE A 81 1.33 -12.77 20.15
C ILE A 81 1.97 -13.02 18.79
N PHE A 82 3.09 -13.75 18.69
CA PHE A 82 3.73 -14.08 17.42
C PHE A 82 2.91 -15.11 16.64
N THR A 83 2.42 -16.19 17.26
CA THR A 83 1.48 -17.13 16.64
C THR A 83 0.11 -16.50 16.44
N GLY A 84 -0.34 -15.58 17.29
CA GLY A 84 -1.57 -14.81 17.11
C GLY A 84 -1.48 -13.84 15.94
N THR A 85 -0.39 -13.10 15.80
CA THR A 85 -0.10 -12.24 14.65
C THR A 85 0.19 -13.04 13.40
N LEU A 86 0.88 -14.19 13.49
CA LEU A 86 1.12 -15.07 12.35
C LEU A 86 -0.18 -15.75 11.92
N THR A 87 -1.02 -16.24 12.83
CA THR A 87 -2.35 -16.81 12.54
C THR A 87 -3.31 -15.73 12.08
N PHE A 88 -3.21 -14.50 12.57
CA PHE A 88 -3.98 -13.35 12.08
C PHE A 88 -3.48 -12.92 10.69
N VAL A 89 -2.18 -12.93 10.43
CA VAL A 89 -1.59 -12.66 9.11
C VAL A 89 -1.91 -13.79 8.15
N TRP A 90 -1.93 -15.05 8.59
CA TRP A 90 -2.28 -16.23 7.78
C TRP A 90 -3.79 -16.33 7.55
N GLN A 91 -4.63 -16.06 8.55
CA GLN A 91 -6.08 -15.87 8.39
C GLN A 91 -6.37 -14.65 7.51
N ARG A 92 -5.59 -13.57 7.59
CA ARG A 92 -5.76 -12.37 6.74
C ARG A 92 -5.25 -12.59 5.32
N LEU A 93 -4.24 -13.43 5.11
CA LEU A 93 -3.76 -13.89 3.79
C LEU A 93 -4.74 -14.88 3.16
N ARG A 94 -5.29 -15.81 3.94
CA ARG A 94 -6.29 -16.79 3.49
C ARG A 94 -7.67 -16.16 3.31
N ALA A 95 -8.08 -15.23 4.17
CA ALA A 95 -9.28 -14.40 3.98
C ALA A 95 -9.10 -13.45 2.79
N ARG A 96 -7.89 -12.94 2.53
CA ARG A 96 -7.59 -12.22 1.28
C ARG A 96 -7.86 -13.11 0.07
N HIS A 97 -7.37 -14.35 0.07
CA HIS A 97 -7.60 -15.26 -1.04
C HIS A 97 -9.06 -15.68 -1.19
N VAL A 98 -9.77 -16.00 -0.10
CA VAL A 98 -11.17 -16.44 -0.13
C VAL A 98 -12.14 -15.29 -0.45
N VAL A 99 -11.90 -14.09 0.09
CA VAL A 99 -12.69 -12.89 -0.25
C VAL A 99 -12.41 -12.46 -1.69
N LEU A 100 -11.15 -12.49 -2.14
CA LEU A 100 -10.80 -12.19 -3.52
C LEU A 100 -11.36 -13.25 -4.49
N GLU A 101 -11.37 -14.54 -4.13
CA GLU A 101 -12.00 -15.60 -4.93
C GLU A 101 -13.53 -15.43 -5.00
N ASN A 102 -14.19 -15.12 -3.89
CA ASN A 102 -15.64 -14.92 -3.87
C ASN A 102 -16.05 -13.63 -4.59
N LEU A 103 -15.27 -12.55 -4.45
CA LEU A 103 -15.48 -11.30 -5.20
C LEU A 103 -15.17 -11.47 -6.70
N LEU A 104 -14.14 -12.24 -7.07
CA LEU A 104 -13.86 -12.60 -8.46
C LEU A 104 -14.94 -13.52 -9.03
N LYS A 105 -15.47 -14.46 -8.24
CA LYS A 105 -16.60 -15.32 -8.65
C LYS A 105 -17.88 -14.50 -8.83
N GLN A 106 -18.16 -13.51 -7.97
CA GLN A 106 -19.28 -12.56 -8.13
C GLN A 106 -19.08 -11.62 -9.33
N ALA A 107 -17.87 -11.15 -9.59
CA ALA A 107 -17.54 -10.34 -10.77
C ALA A 107 -17.68 -11.13 -12.09
N CYS A 108 -17.22 -12.39 -12.09
CA CYS A 108 -17.40 -13.30 -13.22
C CYS A 108 -18.87 -13.70 -13.43
N ALA A 109 -19.65 -13.89 -12.36
CA ALA A 109 -21.07 -14.23 -12.44
C ALA A 109 -21.96 -13.08 -12.94
N SER A 110 -21.52 -11.82 -12.79
CA SER A 110 -22.23 -10.61 -13.23
C SER A 110 -21.79 -10.09 -14.61
N GLY A 111 -20.94 -10.83 -15.33
CA GLY A 111 -20.53 -10.48 -16.69
C GLY A 111 -19.49 -9.35 -16.78
N ASN A 112 -18.66 -9.18 -15.75
CA ASN A 112 -17.57 -8.19 -15.70
C ASN A 112 -18.04 -6.74 -15.94
N ASP A 113 -19.05 -6.27 -15.20
CA ASP A 113 -19.53 -4.88 -15.30
C ASP A 113 -18.59 -3.89 -14.58
N PRO A 114 -17.95 -2.94 -15.29
CA PRO A 114 -16.98 -2.01 -14.71
C PRO A 114 -17.59 -1.04 -13.68
N ALA A 115 -18.91 -0.79 -13.71
CA ALA A 115 -19.56 0.05 -12.69
C ALA A 115 -19.61 -0.65 -11.32
N MET A 116 -19.92 -1.95 -11.30
CA MET A 116 -19.96 -2.77 -10.08
C MET A 116 -18.56 -2.97 -9.48
N LEU A 117 -17.54 -3.15 -10.32
CA LEU A 117 -16.14 -3.24 -9.88
C LEU A 117 -15.59 -1.94 -9.27
N ARG A 118 -16.05 -0.77 -9.76
CA ARG A 118 -15.75 0.53 -9.12
C ARG A 118 -16.43 0.65 -7.75
N HIS A 119 -17.68 0.22 -7.63
CA HIS A 119 -18.42 0.24 -6.37
C HIS A 119 -17.77 -0.68 -5.31
N LEU A 120 -17.41 -1.91 -5.68
CA LEU A 120 -16.67 -2.84 -4.82
C LEU A 120 -15.27 -2.31 -4.45
N GLY A 121 -14.62 -1.56 -5.34
CA GLY A 121 -13.37 -0.87 -5.06
C GLY A 121 -13.49 0.28 -4.05
N GLN A 122 -14.66 0.92 -3.96
CA GLN A 122 -14.98 1.94 -2.95
C GLN A 122 -15.29 1.32 -1.58
N GLU A 123 -15.97 0.17 -1.54
CA GLU A 123 -16.27 -0.55 -0.29
C GLU A 123 -15.03 -1.21 0.34
N HIS A 124 -13.99 -1.54 -0.45
CA HIS A 124 -12.76 -2.19 0.02
C HIS A 124 -11.48 -1.39 -0.32
N PRO A 125 -11.14 -0.34 0.45
CA PRO A 125 -10.13 0.66 0.08
C PRO A 125 -8.69 0.14 0.00
N LEU A 126 -8.35 -0.93 0.73
CA LEU A 126 -7.01 -1.54 0.72
C LEU A 126 -6.68 -2.29 -0.59
N GLN A 127 -7.69 -2.61 -1.40
CA GLN A 127 -7.54 -3.33 -2.69
C GLN A 127 -8.14 -2.56 -3.87
N GLY A 128 -8.81 -1.43 -3.59
CA GLY A 128 -9.50 -0.59 -4.56
C GLY A 128 -8.64 -0.17 -5.75
N LYS A 129 -7.33 0.09 -5.56
CA LYS A 129 -6.43 0.41 -6.69
C LYS A 129 -6.33 -0.71 -7.74
N HIS A 130 -6.26 -1.97 -7.32
CA HIS A 130 -6.18 -3.10 -8.25
C HIS A 130 -7.51 -3.39 -8.93
N LEU A 131 -8.63 -3.26 -8.21
CA LEU A 131 -9.97 -3.43 -8.77
C LEU A 131 -10.36 -2.29 -9.73
N LEU A 132 -9.95 -1.05 -9.45
CA LEU A 132 -10.14 0.09 -10.34
C LEU A 132 -9.25 -0.02 -11.59
N ALA A 133 -8.01 -0.51 -11.45
CA ALA A 133 -7.15 -0.79 -12.60
C ALA A 133 -7.72 -1.92 -13.48
N LEU A 134 -8.28 -2.96 -12.88
CA LEU A 134 -8.98 -4.03 -13.60
C LEU A 134 -10.24 -3.50 -14.31
N ALA A 135 -11.05 -2.67 -13.63
CA ALA A 135 -12.24 -2.05 -14.23
C ALA A 135 -11.89 -1.14 -15.40
N ALA A 136 -10.80 -0.36 -15.30
CA ALA A 136 -10.29 0.46 -16.39
C ALA A 136 -9.78 -0.41 -17.56
N SER A 137 -9.09 -1.52 -17.27
CA SER A 137 -8.65 -2.47 -18.29
C SER A 137 -9.82 -3.16 -18.99
N ILE A 138 -10.89 -3.51 -18.28
CA ILE A 138 -12.11 -4.14 -18.81
C ILE A 138 -12.89 -3.15 -19.69
N GLN A 139 -12.98 -1.89 -19.27
CA GLN A 139 -13.60 -0.83 -20.07
C GLN A 139 -12.83 -0.60 -21.37
N ASN A 140 -11.50 -0.54 -21.30
CA ASN A 140 -10.63 -0.39 -22.47
C ASN A 140 -10.71 -1.62 -23.40
N THR A 141 -10.80 -2.85 -22.88
CA THR A 141 -11.03 -4.03 -23.73
C THR A 141 -12.43 -4.07 -24.35
N ARG A 142 -13.47 -3.57 -23.68
CA ARG A 142 -14.82 -3.41 -24.27
C ARG A 142 -14.85 -2.37 -25.38
N GLU A 143 -14.23 -1.21 -25.20
CA GLU A 143 -14.13 -0.16 -26.22
C GLU A 143 -13.33 -0.66 -27.44
N ARG A 144 -12.25 -1.42 -27.21
CA ARG A 144 -11.49 -2.11 -28.27
C ARG A 144 -12.34 -3.16 -29.00
N MET A 145 -13.11 -3.99 -28.28
CA MET A 145 -14.01 -4.98 -28.90
C MET A 145 -15.13 -4.33 -29.71
N ALA A 146 -15.72 -3.22 -29.25
CA ALA A 146 -16.74 -2.49 -30.00
C ALA A 146 -16.19 -1.94 -31.34
N SER A 147 -14.95 -1.46 -31.35
CA SER A 147 -14.27 -1.02 -32.58
C SER A 147 -14.01 -2.18 -33.56
N LEU A 148 -13.60 -3.36 -33.06
CA LEU A 148 -13.38 -4.57 -33.88
C LEU A 148 -14.70 -5.12 -34.46
N GLN A 149 -15.78 -5.07 -33.68
CA GLN A 149 -17.11 -5.53 -34.08
C GLN A 149 -17.74 -4.59 -35.12
N LEU A 150 -17.44 -3.29 -35.08
CA LEU A 150 -17.81 -2.32 -36.11
C LEU A 150 -17.10 -2.60 -37.46
N HIS A 151 -15.81 -2.96 -37.44
CA HIS A 151 -15.07 -3.32 -38.65
C HIS A 151 -15.47 -4.70 -39.19
N ALA A 152 -15.73 -5.68 -38.32
CA ALA A 152 -16.20 -7.02 -38.70
C ALA A 152 -17.61 -6.96 -39.32
N SER A 153 -18.54 -6.20 -38.74
CA SER A 153 -19.90 -6.02 -39.29
C SER A 153 -19.91 -5.27 -40.63
N ALA A 154 -19.01 -4.30 -40.83
CA ALA A 154 -18.84 -3.64 -42.13
C ALA A 154 -18.28 -4.58 -43.21
N LEU A 155 -17.37 -5.49 -42.86
CA LEU A 155 -16.82 -6.50 -43.78
C LEU A 155 -17.82 -7.62 -44.07
N GLU A 156 -18.64 -8.00 -43.09
CA GLU A 156 -19.70 -8.99 -43.23
C GLU A 156 -20.85 -8.49 -44.12
N ALA A 157 -21.19 -7.19 -44.05
CA ALA A 157 -22.15 -6.56 -44.97
C ALA A 157 -21.70 -6.52 -46.44
N LEU A 158 -20.39 -6.63 -46.70
CA LEU A 158 -19.79 -6.65 -48.04
C LEU A 158 -19.54 -8.07 -48.57
N ASP A 159 -19.87 -9.11 -47.78
CA ASP A 159 -19.65 -10.55 -48.07
C ASP A 159 -18.21 -10.90 -48.50
N VAL A 160 -17.22 -10.10 -48.09
CA VAL A 160 -15.80 -10.32 -48.42
C VAL A 160 -15.20 -11.32 -47.45
N PRO A 161 -14.48 -12.38 -47.89
CA PRO A 161 -13.86 -13.35 -46.99
C PRO A 161 -12.81 -12.71 -46.08
N TRP A 162 -12.95 -12.83 -44.76
CA TRP A 162 -11.99 -12.31 -43.79
C TRP A 162 -11.70 -13.26 -42.63
N LEU A 163 -10.47 -13.16 -42.12
CA LEU A 163 -9.95 -13.86 -40.95
C LEU A 163 -9.40 -12.83 -39.95
N LEU A 164 -9.76 -12.96 -38.68
CA LEU A 164 -9.20 -12.19 -37.59
C LEU A 164 -8.23 -13.06 -36.81
N ALA A 165 -6.98 -12.64 -36.68
CA ALA A 165 -5.95 -13.36 -35.94
C ALA A 165 -5.44 -12.57 -34.72
N ASP A 166 -5.10 -13.29 -33.65
CA ASP A 166 -4.53 -12.70 -32.44
C ASP A 166 -3.01 -12.43 -32.56
N GLN A 167 -2.40 -11.94 -31.47
CA GLN A 167 -0.96 -11.66 -31.40
C GLN A 167 -0.07 -12.90 -31.61
N LYS A 168 -0.62 -14.10 -31.40
CA LYS A 168 0.06 -15.38 -31.60
C LYS A 168 -0.20 -15.98 -32.99
N ASN A 169 -0.85 -15.21 -33.89
CA ASN A 169 -1.27 -15.61 -35.23
C ASN A 169 -2.27 -16.78 -35.24
N THR A 170 -3.10 -16.88 -34.19
CA THR A 170 -4.19 -17.85 -34.08
C THR A 170 -5.49 -17.20 -34.55
N ILE A 171 -6.27 -17.91 -35.38
CA ILE A 171 -7.54 -17.40 -35.91
C ILE A 171 -8.54 -17.29 -34.76
N SER A 172 -8.94 -16.07 -34.43
CA SER A 172 -9.90 -15.75 -33.37
C SER A 172 -11.33 -15.65 -33.86
N ALA A 173 -11.53 -15.25 -35.13
CA ALA A 173 -12.85 -15.19 -35.77
C ALA A 173 -12.70 -15.21 -37.29
N CYS A 174 -13.76 -15.63 -37.99
CA CYS A 174 -13.84 -15.58 -39.46
C CYS A 174 -15.31 -15.48 -39.88
N ASN A 175 -15.58 -14.97 -41.08
CA ASN A 175 -16.92 -15.03 -41.65
C ASN A 175 -17.14 -16.32 -42.45
N ALA A 176 -18.42 -16.67 -42.67
CA ALA A 176 -18.82 -17.89 -43.36
C ALA A 176 -18.21 -18.02 -44.78
N THR A 177 -17.91 -16.90 -45.43
CA THR A 177 -17.34 -16.86 -46.78
C THR A 177 -15.83 -17.19 -46.76
N ALA A 178 -15.10 -16.82 -45.70
CA ALA A 178 -13.72 -17.29 -45.49
C ALA A 178 -13.64 -18.78 -45.12
N SER A 179 -14.59 -19.27 -44.32
CA SER A 179 -14.68 -20.69 -43.98
C SER A 179 -14.93 -21.57 -45.22
N ARG A 180 -15.84 -21.12 -46.10
CA ARG A 180 -16.09 -21.77 -47.38
C ARG A 180 -14.88 -21.77 -48.31
N LEU A 181 -14.15 -20.64 -48.40
CA LEU A 181 -12.94 -20.54 -49.23
C LEU A 181 -11.81 -21.46 -48.73
N ALA A 182 -11.72 -21.67 -47.42
CA ALA A 182 -10.77 -22.59 -46.80
C ALA A 182 -11.28 -24.04 -46.72
N GLU A 183 -12.44 -24.34 -47.32
CA GLU A 183 -13.12 -25.65 -47.33
C GLU A 183 -13.25 -26.31 -45.95
N ARG A 184 -13.44 -25.50 -44.91
CA ARG A 184 -13.53 -25.95 -43.52
C ARG A 184 -14.59 -25.18 -42.76
N ASP A 185 -15.24 -25.82 -41.81
CA ASP A 185 -16.24 -25.15 -40.98
C ASP A 185 -15.61 -24.08 -40.10
N ALA A 186 -16.31 -22.94 -39.96
CA ALA A 186 -15.84 -21.79 -39.18
C ALA A 186 -15.42 -22.18 -37.75
N GLU A 187 -16.18 -23.07 -37.11
CA GLU A 187 -15.92 -23.58 -35.77
C GLU A 187 -14.64 -24.43 -35.67
N THR A 188 -14.19 -25.03 -36.78
CA THR A 188 -12.95 -25.82 -36.82
C THR A 188 -11.71 -24.98 -37.16
N LEU A 189 -11.90 -23.83 -37.81
CA LEU A 189 -10.84 -22.87 -38.17
C LEU A 189 -10.47 -21.96 -36.99
N VAL A 190 -11.45 -21.55 -36.20
CA VAL A 190 -11.22 -20.72 -35.01
C VAL A 190 -10.43 -21.52 -33.96
N GLY A 191 -9.34 -20.95 -33.46
CA GLY A 191 -8.40 -21.59 -32.53
C GLY A 191 -7.21 -22.28 -33.20
N GLN A 192 -7.17 -22.36 -34.53
CA GLN A 192 -6.01 -22.88 -35.26
C GLN A 192 -5.09 -21.75 -35.74
N THR A 193 -3.80 -22.05 -35.91
CA THR A 193 -2.81 -21.09 -36.42
C THR A 193 -3.07 -20.75 -37.89
N LEU A 194 -2.82 -19.51 -38.31
CA LEU A 194 -2.97 -19.05 -39.70
C LEU A 194 -2.29 -19.95 -40.75
N SER A 195 -1.23 -20.67 -40.38
CA SER A 195 -0.53 -21.64 -41.23
C SER A 195 -1.38 -22.80 -41.72
N VAL A 196 -2.49 -23.09 -41.04
CA VAL A 196 -3.43 -24.15 -41.43
C VAL A 196 -4.18 -23.78 -42.71
N VAL A 197 -4.42 -22.49 -42.95
CA VAL A 197 -5.04 -22.00 -44.18
C VAL A 197 -4.01 -21.91 -45.30
N ASP A 198 -2.87 -21.26 -45.04
CA ASP A 198 -1.69 -21.30 -45.91
C ASP A 198 -0.46 -20.85 -45.10
N ALA A 199 0.66 -21.57 -45.21
CA ALA A 199 1.88 -21.26 -44.47
C ALA A 199 2.42 -19.84 -44.74
N ARG A 200 2.19 -19.30 -45.95
CA ARG A 200 2.67 -17.96 -46.36
C ARG A 200 1.92 -16.81 -45.66
N LEU A 201 0.79 -17.08 -45.02
CA LEU A 201 0.07 -16.09 -44.20
C LEU A 201 0.85 -15.68 -42.93
N LEU A 202 1.72 -16.56 -42.42
CA LEU A 202 2.60 -16.22 -41.29
C LEU A 202 3.68 -15.21 -41.71
N GLU A 203 4.18 -15.30 -42.93
CA GLU A 203 5.19 -14.36 -43.46
C GLU A 203 4.59 -12.97 -43.69
N LEU A 204 3.34 -12.91 -44.18
CA LEU A 204 2.59 -11.66 -44.35
C LEU A 204 2.35 -10.92 -43.03
N THR A 205 2.03 -11.66 -41.95
CA THR A 205 1.69 -11.10 -40.64
C THR A 205 2.91 -10.74 -39.78
N ALA A 206 4.12 -11.07 -40.22
CA ALA A 206 5.39 -10.69 -39.59
C ALA A 206 5.87 -9.28 -39.99
N SER A 207 5.30 -8.67 -41.05
CA SER A 207 5.67 -7.32 -41.51
C SER A 207 4.70 -6.27 -40.95
N GLU A 208 5.21 -5.21 -40.30
CA GLU A 208 4.37 -4.12 -39.73
C GLU A 208 3.73 -3.21 -40.79
N LYS A 209 4.13 -3.31 -42.06
CA LYS A 209 3.55 -2.53 -43.17
C LYS A 209 2.52 -3.36 -43.94
N SER A 210 1.39 -2.76 -44.31
CA SER A 210 0.34 -3.41 -45.11
C SER A 210 0.94 -3.92 -46.42
N LYS A 211 1.02 -5.25 -46.55
CA LYS A 211 1.52 -5.99 -47.71
C LYS A 211 0.45 -6.97 -48.18
N SER A 212 0.49 -7.28 -49.47
CA SER A 212 -0.36 -8.27 -50.13
C SER A 212 0.48 -9.40 -50.69
N THR A 213 0.02 -10.65 -50.56
CA THR A 213 0.66 -11.83 -51.14
C THR A 213 -0.38 -12.69 -51.81
N LEU A 214 -0.01 -13.29 -52.95
CA LEU A 214 -0.82 -14.26 -53.66
C LEU A 214 -0.64 -15.65 -53.06
N LEU A 215 -1.74 -16.29 -52.71
CA LEU A 215 -1.84 -17.62 -52.13
C LEU A 215 -2.53 -18.57 -53.10
N HIS A 216 -2.41 -19.87 -52.87
CA HIS A 216 -3.16 -20.89 -53.60
C HIS A 216 -3.89 -21.76 -52.58
N ILE A 217 -5.07 -21.30 -52.16
CA ILE A 217 -5.90 -21.98 -51.17
C ILE A 217 -6.83 -22.91 -51.95
N SER A 218 -6.85 -24.20 -51.59
CA SER A 218 -7.64 -25.25 -52.28
C SER A 218 -7.49 -25.27 -53.82
N GLY A 219 -6.28 -24.97 -54.32
CA GLY A 219 -5.98 -24.98 -55.76
C GLY A 219 -6.40 -23.71 -56.52
N GLN A 220 -6.90 -22.68 -55.83
CA GLN A 220 -7.38 -21.43 -56.41
C GLN A 220 -6.46 -20.23 -56.08
N PRO A 221 -6.03 -19.42 -57.08
CA PRO A 221 -5.24 -18.22 -56.83
C PRO A 221 -6.03 -17.20 -56.01
N THR A 222 -5.63 -16.96 -54.76
CA THR A 222 -6.30 -16.06 -53.82
C THR A 222 -5.33 -14.97 -53.37
N ALA A 223 -5.66 -13.69 -53.53
CA ALA A 223 -4.88 -12.59 -52.99
C ALA A 223 -5.22 -12.35 -51.51
N ALA A 224 -4.23 -12.39 -50.64
CA ALA A 224 -4.37 -12.07 -49.23
C ALA A 224 -3.81 -10.69 -48.92
N HIS A 225 -4.62 -9.86 -48.26
CA HIS A 225 -4.26 -8.53 -47.80
C HIS A 225 -4.27 -8.47 -46.28
N PHE A 226 -3.20 -7.95 -45.70
CA PHE A 226 -3.07 -7.82 -44.25
C PHE A 226 -3.15 -6.35 -43.79
N ARG A 227 -3.88 -6.13 -42.69
CA ARG A 227 -3.87 -4.88 -41.94
C ARG A 227 -3.86 -5.14 -40.43
N SER A 228 -2.96 -4.46 -39.72
CA SER A 228 -2.99 -4.42 -38.26
C SER A 228 -4.04 -3.42 -37.78
N VAL A 229 -4.82 -3.81 -36.77
CA VAL A 229 -5.76 -2.90 -36.12
C VAL A 229 -5.04 -2.21 -34.97
N ALA A 230 -4.79 -0.90 -35.14
CA ALA A 230 -4.00 -0.09 -34.20
C ALA A 230 -4.48 -0.27 -32.75
N ASP A 231 -3.51 -0.37 -31.83
CA ASP A 231 -3.70 -0.46 -30.36
C ASP A 231 -4.52 -1.65 -29.82
N THR A 232 -4.94 -2.60 -30.65
CA THR A 232 -5.64 -3.82 -30.21
C THR A 232 -4.76 -5.06 -30.18
N GLY A 233 -3.67 -5.08 -30.96
CA GLY A 233 -2.82 -6.27 -31.13
C GLY A 233 -3.41 -7.37 -32.03
N TYR A 234 -4.63 -7.19 -32.51
CA TYR A 234 -5.28 -8.10 -33.46
C TYR A 234 -4.96 -7.72 -34.91
N LYS A 235 -5.00 -8.73 -35.78
CA LYS A 235 -4.58 -8.69 -37.17
C LYS A 235 -5.75 -9.12 -38.05
N ILE A 236 -6.17 -8.28 -39.00
CA ILE A 236 -7.21 -8.64 -39.97
C ILE A 236 -6.53 -9.05 -41.28
N VAL A 237 -6.89 -10.23 -41.78
CA VAL A 237 -6.46 -10.79 -43.06
C VAL A 237 -7.70 -10.93 -43.95
N VAL A 238 -7.71 -10.25 -45.08
CA VAL A 238 -8.78 -10.32 -46.08
C VAL A 238 -8.30 -11.19 -47.23
N LEU A 239 -9.11 -12.18 -47.62
CA LEU A 239 -8.81 -13.14 -48.69
C LEU A 239 -9.71 -12.86 -49.88
N ILE A 240 -9.12 -12.66 -51.05
CA ILE A 240 -9.83 -12.31 -52.28
C ILE A 240 -9.49 -13.36 -53.34
N ASP A 241 -10.44 -14.24 -53.66
CA ASP A 241 -10.30 -15.24 -54.72
C ASP A 241 -10.17 -14.55 -56.09
N GLN A 242 -9.12 -14.88 -56.84
CA GLN A 242 -8.82 -14.34 -58.17
C GLN A 242 -9.14 -15.33 -59.31
N SER A 243 -9.68 -16.51 -59.01
CA SER A 243 -10.08 -17.51 -60.01
C SER A 243 -11.54 -17.28 -60.49
N ARG A 244 -11.69 -16.42 -61.50
CA ARG A 244 -12.82 -16.33 -62.46
C ARG A 244 -14.28 -16.41 -61.94
N SER A 245 -14.98 -15.27 -62.12
CA SER A 245 -16.36 -15.14 -62.63
C SER A 245 -17.58 -15.16 -61.69
N ALA A 246 -17.48 -14.78 -60.40
CA ALA A 246 -18.68 -14.38 -59.62
C ALA A 246 -18.86 -12.85 -59.53
N HIS A 247 -17.76 -12.09 -59.58
CA HIS A 247 -17.80 -10.62 -59.50
C HIS A 247 -18.37 -9.98 -60.77
N LEU A 248 -18.16 -10.60 -61.95
CA LEU A 248 -18.76 -10.13 -63.20
C LEU A 248 -20.26 -10.41 -63.27
N GLU A 249 -20.76 -11.53 -62.76
CA GLU A 249 -22.20 -11.87 -62.84
C GLU A 249 -23.05 -10.98 -61.91
N TYR A 250 -22.55 -10.66 -60.71
CA TYR A 250 -23.18 -9.72 -59.79
C TYR A 250 -23.12 -8.27 -60.29
N LEU A 251 -22.01 -7.84 -60.88
CA LEU A 251 -21.91 -6.53 -61.53
C LEU A 251 -22.79 -6.45 -62.78
N LEU A 252 -22.82 -7.48 -63.64
CA LEU A 252 -23.73 -7.54 -64.79
C LEU A 252 -25.20 -7.53 -64.37
N LYS A 253 -25.57 -8.22 -63.29
CA LYS A 253 -26.96 -8.23 -62.78
C LYS A 253 -27.36 -6.89 -62.16
N ALA A 254 -26.45 -6.22 -61.42
CA ALA A 254 -26.67 -4.88 -60.88
C ALA A 254 -26.72 -3.79 -61.98
N ILE A 255 -25.91 -3.94 -63.03
CA ILE A 255 -25.91 -3.05 -64.20
C ILE A 255 -27.17 -3.29 -65.06
N LYS A 256 -27.56 -4.56 -65.30
CA LYS A 256 -28.81 -4.94 -66.01
C LYS A 256 -30.08 -4.41 -65.34
N THR A 257 -30.02 -4.05 -64.05
CA THR A 257 -31.16 -3.52 -63.28
C THR A 257 -31.14 -1.98 -63.16
N SER A 258 -30.02 -1.30 -63.47
CA SER A 258 -29.87 0.16 -63.27
C SER A 258 -29.52 0.99 -64.51
N MET A 259 -29.22 0.38 -65.67
CA MET A 259 -28.83 1.10 -66.89
C MET A 259 -29.64 0.68 -68.14
N THR A 260 -29.81 1.62 -69.08
CA THR A 260 -30.37 1.40 -70.42
C THR A 260 -29.40 0.58 -71.28
N CYS A 261 -29.52 -0.75 -71.24
CA CYS A 261 -28.61 -1.68 -71.95
C CYS A 261 -29.30 -2.79 -72.74
N ALA A 262 -28.56 -3.36 -73.70
CA ALA A 262 -28.90 -4.54 -74.51
C ALA A 262 -27.69 -5.46 -74.72
N GLU A 263 -27.95 -6.74 -74.95
CA GLU A 263 -26.98 -7.81 -75.13
C GLU A 263 -27.20 -8.42 -76.52
N TYR A 264 -26.14 -8.44 -77.32
CA TYR A 264 -26.11 -9.00 -78.68
C TYR A 264 -25.13 -10.16 -78.73
N ASP A 265 -25.44 -11.18 -79.53
CA ASP A 265 -24.48 -12.26 -79.80
C ASP A 265 -23.45 -11.85 -80.86
N ASP A 266 -22.46 -12.71 -81.09
CA ASP A 266 -21.39 -12.46 -82.07
C ASP A 266 -21.89 -12.39 -83.52
N ASN A 267 -23.16 -12.76 -83.79
CA ASN A 267 -23.81 -12.69 -85.09
C ASN A 267 -24.70 -11.44 -85.24
N ASP A 268 -24.53 -10.44 -84.37
CA ASP A 268 -25.31 -9.19 -84.35
C ASP A 268 -26.81 -9.40 -84.08
N MET A 269 -27.17 -10.47 -83.35
CA MET A 269 -28.56 -10.75 -82.98
C MET A 269 -28.83 -10.44 -81.52
N LEU A 270 -29.93 -9.75 -81.24
CA LEU A 270 -30.32 -9.40 -79.88
C LEU A 270 -30.63 -10.65 -79.04
N VAL A 271 -29.88 -10.84 -77.96
CA VAL A 271 -30.08 -11.89 -76.95
C VAL A 271 -31.02 -11.40 -75.85
N ASN A 272 -30.79 -10.20 -75.32
CA ASN A 272 -31.61 -9.63 -74.24
C ASN A 272 -31.53 -8.09 -74.23
N ALA A 273 -32.56 -7.40 -73.75
CA ALA A 273 -32.51 -5.94 -73.58
C ALA A 273 -33.42 -5.46 -72.45
N SER A 274 -32.95 -4.44 -71.73
CA SER A 274 -33.71 -3.73 -70.69
C SER A 274 -34.94 -3.03 -71.28
N THR A 275 -35.97 -2.81 -70.44
CA THR A 275 -37.22 -2.15 -70.83
C THR A 275 -36.98 -0.73 -71.35
N ASP A 276 -36.08 0.01 -70.70
CA ASP A 276 -35.73 1.39 -71.07
C ASP A 276 -35.01 1.43 -72.43
N PHE A 277 -34.16 0.44 -72.72
CA PHE A 277 -33.47 0.35 -74.01
C PHE A 277 -34.44 0.07 -75.16
N LYS A 278 -35.43 -0.81 -74.93
CA LYS A 278 -36.50 -1.07 -75.90
C LYS A 278 -37.42 0.13 -76.11
N GLN A 279 -37.68 0.94 -75.07
CA GLN A 279 -38.42 2.19 -75.22
C GLN A 279 -37.63 3.25 -76.00
N LEU A 280 -36.30 3.30 -75.83
CA LEU A 280 -35.45 4.30 -76.46
C LEU A 280 -35.30 4.09 -77.98
N PHE A 281 -35.14 2.84 -78.41
CA PHE A 281 -34.88 2.49 -79.82
C PHE A 281 -36.07 1.81 -80.53
N GLY A 282 -37.18 1.56 -79.82
CA GLY A 282 -38.41 1.00 -80.38
C GLY A 282 -38.22 -0.38 -81.03
N SER A 283 -38.74 -0.57 -82.25
CA SER A 283 -38.62 -1.82 -83.01
C SER A 283 -37.24 -2.05 -83.63
N SER A 284 -36.33 -1.07 -83.55
CA SER A 284 -34.99 -1.12 -84.18
C SER A 284 -33.91 -1.77 -83.30
N THR A 285 -34.31 -2.55 -82.31
CA THR A 285 -33.37 -3.19 -81.36
C THR A 285 -32.88 -4.57 -81.80
N SER A 286 -33.36 -5.12 -82.92
CA SER A 286 -33.07 -6.51 -83.31
C SER A 286 -31.60 -6.76 -83.63
N SER A 287 -30.87 -5.76 -84.13
CA SER A 287 -29.42 -5.81 -84.40
C SER A 287 -28.75 -4.47 -84.14
N ILE A 288 -27.43 -4.44 -83.97
CA ILE A 288 -26.64 -3.20 -83.86
C ILE A 288 -26.69 -2.44 -85.18
N ALA A 289 -26.77 -3.14 -86.31
CA ALA A 289 -27.01 -2.53 -87.62
C ALA A 289 -28.32 -1.72 -87.69
N SER A 290 -29.40 -2.18 -87.04
CA SER A 290 -30.65 -1.41 -86.98
C SER A 290 -30.61 -0.23 -86.02
N LEU A 291 -29.67 -0.21 -85.07
CA LEU A 291 -29.47 0.91 -84.14
C LEU A 291 -28.70 2.06 -84.79
N VAL A 292 -27.58 1.75 -85.46
CA VAL A 292 -26.68 2.75 -86.05
C VAL A 292 -27.10 3.12 -87.49
N GLY A 293 -27.99 2.34 -88.10
CA GLY A 293 -28.58 2.59 -89.42
C GLY A 293 -27.78 2.06 -90.60
N ASP A 294 -26.58 1.51 -90.38
CA ASP A 294 -25.72 0.93 -91.43
C ASP A 294 -25.03 -0.37 -90.96
N SER A 295 -25.10 -1.40 -91.82
CA SER A 295 -24.56 -2.73 -91.55
C SER A 295 -23.03 -2.80 -91.61
N VAL A 296 -22.40 -1.94 -92.44
CA VAL A 296 -20.93 -1.89 -92.55
C VAL A 296 -20.34 -1.30 -91.28
N THR A 297 -20.93 -0.20 -90.80
CA THR A 297 -20.52 0.45 -89.54
C THR A 297 -20.69 -0.47 -88.34
N ALA A 298 -21.81 -1.20 -88.25
CA ALA A 298 -22.04 -2.17 -87.17
C ALA A 298 -20.99 -3.29 -87.16
N SER A 299 -20.65 -3.85 -88.33
CA SER A 299 -19.63 -4.89 -88.45
C SER A 299 -18.25 -4.42 -87.97
N HIS A 300 -17.84 -3.20 -88.36
CA HIS A 300 -16.58 -2.61 -87.89
C HIS A 300 -16.59 -2.32 -86.38
N LEU A 301 -17.73 -1.92 -85.81
CA LEU A 301 -17.85 -1.70 -84.37
C LEU A 301 -17.74 -3.02 -83.59
N ILE A 302 -18.38 -4.09 -84.07
CA ILE A 302 -18.30 -5.42 -83.46
C ILE A 302 -16.87 -5.97 -83.48
N GLU A 303 -16.20 -5.86 -84.63
CA GLU A 303 -14.80 -6.27 -84.78
C GLU A 303 -13.88 -5.47 -83.85
N ARG A 304 -14.08 -4.14 -83.77
CA ARG A 304 -13.26 -3.28 -82.92
C ARG A 304 -13.49 -3.55 -81.42
N VAL A 305 -14.72 -3.84 -81.00
CA VAL A 305 -15.02 -4.21 -79.60
C VAL A 305 -14.32 -5.52 -79.23
N HIS A 306 -14.26 -6.50 -80.14
CA HIS A 306 -13.55 -7.75 -79.91
C HIS A 306 -12.03 -7.57 -79.82
N LEU A 307 -11.45 -6.63 -80.58
CA LEU A 307 -10.02 -6.34 -80.53
C LEU A 307 -9.63 -5.49 -79.31
N GLU A 308 -10.44 -4.49 -78.97
CA GLU A 308 -10.10 -3.46 -77.98
C GLU A 308 -10.82 -3.65 -76.62
N ASN A 309 -11.59 -4.73 -76.48
CA ASN A 309 -12.47 -5.08 -75.35
C ASN A 309 -13.59 -4.08 -75.03
N SER A 310 -13.51 -2.84 -75.54
CA SER A 310 -14.56 -1.84 -75.43
C SER A 310 -14.49 -0.82 -76.55
N THR A 311 -15.60 -0.16 -76.87
CA THR A 311 -15.66 0.89 -77.87
C THR A 311 -16.82 1.84 -77.58
N ARG A 312 -16.64 3.11 -77.92
CA ARG A 312 -17.70 4.12 -77.92
C ARG A 312 -18.02 4.57 -79.35
N HIS A 313 -19.30 4.71 -79.65
CA HIS A 313 -19.79 5.26 -80.91
C HIS A 313 -20.93 6.26 -80.65
N LYS A 314 -20.86 7.43 -81.27
CA LYS A 314 -21.88 8.48 -81.12
C LYS A 314 -22.54 8.72 -82.47
N PHE A 315 -23.86 8.75 -82.49
CA PHE A 315 -24.65 9.08 -83.66
C PHE A 315 -25.91 9.85 -83.27
N GLU A 316 -26.47 10.59 -84.23
CA GLU A 316 -27.74 11.31 -84.06
C GLU A 316 -28.88 10.42 -84.52
N GLN A 317 -29.94 10.32 -83.72
CA GLN A 317 -31.14 9.58 -84.09
C GLN A 317 -32.35 10.51 -84.17
N ASP A 318 -33.06 10.42 -85.29
CA ASP A 318 -34.36 11.05 -85.49
C ASP A 318 -35.44 10.28 -84.73
N MET A 319 -36.03 10.91 -83.72
CA MET A 319 -37.13 10.32 -82.98
C MET A 319 -38.48 10.59 -83.69
N THR A 320 -39.43 9.68 -83.51
CA THR A 320 -40.82 9.84 -83.97
C THR A 320 -41.47 11.06 -83.30
N GLY A 321 -41.38 12.22 -83.97
CA GLY A 321 -41.85 13.50 -83.43
C GLY A 321 -41.06 14.74 -83.90
N GLY A 322 -39.93 14.57 -84.59
CA GLY A 322 -39.14 15.68 -85.17
C GLY A 322 -38.02 16.22 -84.27
N ASP A 323 -37.77 15.60 -83.12
CA ASP A 323 -36.62 15.90 -82.27
C ASP A 323 -35.44 14.95 -82.57
N THR A 324 -34.26 15.53 -82.80
CA THR A 324 -32.98 14.82 -82.93
C THR A 324 -32.35 14.63 -81.55
N LYS A 325 -31.94 13.40 -81.21
CA LYS A 325 -31.16 13.14 -79.99
C LYS A 325 -29.77 12.61 -80.34
N ASP A 326 -28.77 13.20 -79.69
CA ASP A 326 -27.40 12.70 -79.66
C ASP A 326 -27.33 11.46 -78.76
N ILE A 327 -27.12 10.29 -79.37
CA ILE A 327 -27.04 9.02 -78.66
C ILE A 327 -25.59 8.54 -78.68
N THR A 328 -25.08 8.20 -77.50
CA THR A 328 -23.77 7.55 -77.38
C THR A 328 -23.96 6.09 -76.98
N LEU A 329 -23.54 5.18 -77.86
CA LEU A 329 -23.42 3.76 -77.58
C LEU A 329 -22.04 3.46 -77.00
N ASN A 330 -22.00 2.81 -75.85
CA ASN A 330 -20.80 2.19 -75.31
C ASN A 330 -20.96 0.67 -75.42
N MET A 331 -20.01 0.00 -76.05
CA MET A 331 -20.05 -1.44 -76.32
C MET A 331 -18.86 -2.10 -75.63
N ILE A 332 -19.09 -3.24 -74.99
CA ILE A 332 -18.07 -4.00 -74.25
C ILE A 332 -18.21 -5.47 -74.62
N SER A 333 -17.08 -6.15 -74.87
CA SER A 333 -17.08 -7.59 -75.14
C SER A 333 -17.35 -8.37 -73.85
N ILE A 334 -18.19 -9.41 -73.93
CA ILE A 334 -18.50 -10.31 -72.81
C ILE A 334 -17.56 -11.52 -72.87
N PRO A 335 -16.95 -11.96 -71.74
CA PRO A 335 -15.97 -13.04 -71.73
C PRO A 335 -16.42 -14.41 -72.26
N ASP A 336 -17.73 -14.67 -72.33
CA ASP A 336 -18.33 -15.95 -72.73
C ASP A 336 -18.89 -15.94 -74.18
N GLY A 337 -18.60 -14.88 -74.96
CA GLY A 337 -19.13 -14.64 -76.31
C GLY A 337 -20.30 -13.65 -76.30
N GLY A 338 -20.32 -12.69 -77.24
CA GLY A 338 -21.31 -11.61 -77.33
C GLY A 338 -20.82 -10.22 -76.87
N LEU A 339 -21.70 -9.24 -77.02
CA LEU A 339 -21.47 -7.82 -76.75
C LEU A 339 -22.55 -7.23 -75.85
N LEU A 340 -22.14 -6.45 -74.86
CA LEU A 340 -23.03 -5.63 -74.03
C LEU A 340 -22.99 -4.18 -74.52
N VAL A 341 -24.15 -3.64 -74.89
CA VAL A 341 -24.33 -2.29 -75.45
C VAL A 341 -25.12 -1.42 -74.49
N PHE A 342 -24.57 -0.26 -74.14
CA PHE A 342 -25.18 0.77 -73.30
C PHE A 342 -25.53 1.98 -74.14
N ALA A 343 -26.73 2.52 -73.97
CA ALA A 343 -27.11 3.78 -74.59
C ALA A 343 -27.24 4.87 -73.52
N ASP A 344 -26.43 5.92 -73.65
CA ASP A 344 -26.56 7.12 -72.84
C ASP A 344 -27.23 8.22 -73.69
N THR A 345 -28.30 8.82 -73.16
CA THR A 345 -28.96 9.96 -73.79
C THR A 345 -28.62 11.22 -73.04
N ILE A 346 -27.74 12.03 -73.63
CA ILE A 346 -27.49 13.38 -73.12
C ILE A 346 -28.69 14.23 -73.55
N THR A 347 -29.65 14.39 -72.63
CA THR A 347 -30.67 15.42 -72.80
C THR A 347 -29.96 16.76 -72.57
N LEU A 348 -29.76 17.54 -73.64
CA LEU A 348 -29.23 18.90 -73.58
C LEU A 348 -30.18 19.79 -72.76
N VAL A 349 -30.03 19.77 -71.43
CA VAL A 349 -30.56 20.84 -70.57
C VAL A 349 -29.66 22.05 -70.81
N LYS A 350 -30.10 22.92 -71.72
CA LYS A 350 -29.62 24.30 -71.78
C LYS A 350 -30.00 24.98 -70.46
N GLU A 351 -28.98 25.31 -69.68
CA GLU A 351 -28.81 26.44 -68.75
C GLU A 351 -28.27 26.03 -67.37
N ALA A 352 -26.94 26.05 -67.24
CA ALA A 352 -26.28 26.29 -65.97
C ALA A 352 -25.46 27.57 -66.09
N ARG A 353 -25.80 28.59 -65.30
CA ARG A 353 -25.00 29.81 -65.15
C ARG A 353 -23.63 29.46 -64.55
N PRO A 354 -22.53 30.13 -64.94
CA PRO A 354 -21.24 29.92 -64.32
C PRO A 354 -21.28 30.34 -62.84
N ILE A 355 -20.88 29.44 -61.93
CA ILE A 355 -20.60 29.76 -60.53
C ILE A 355 -19.31 30.59 -60.51
N ASP A 356 -19.37 31.81 -59.96
CA ASP A 356 -18.22 32.71 -59.85
C ASP A 356 -17.27 32.24 -58.72
N LEU A 357 -16.28 31.40 -59.09
CA LEU A 357 -15.26 30.86 -58.19
C LEU A 357 -14.44 31.96 -57.48
N SER A 358 -14.38 33.17 -58.03
CA SER A 358 -13.58 34.29 -57.51
C SER A 358 -14.05 34.72 -56.12
N ASN A 359 -15.38 34.76 -55.91
CA ASN A 359 -15.98 35.19 -54.64
C ASN A 359 -15.77 34.15 -53.52
N LEU A 360 -15.72 32.86 -53.85
CA LEU A 360 -15.44 31.79 -52.89
C LEU A 360 -13.99 31.83 -52.41
N VAL A 361 -13.04 32.06 -53.34
CA VAL A 361 -11.62 32.17 -52.99
C VAL A 361 -11.38 33.39 -52.10
N GLU A 362 -12.03 34.52 -52.39
CA GLU A 362 -11.92 35.73 -51.56
C GLU A 362 -12.54 35.54 -50.17
N PHE A 363 -13.68 34.84 -50.07
CA PHE A 363 -14.30 34.45 -48.80
C PHE A 363 -13.38 33.57 -47.95
N LEU A 364 -12.79 32.53 -48.53
CA LEU A 364 -11.85 31.65 -47.82
C LEU A 364 -10.59 32.42 -47.42
N ARG A 365 -10.08 33.32 -48.27
CA ARG A 365 -8.95 34.20 -47.96
C ARG A 365 -9.25 35.05 -46.72
N LEU A 366 -10.43 35.65 -46.65
CA LEU A 366 -10.87 36.45 -45.51
C LEU A 366 -10.94 35.60 -44.22
N VAL A 367 -11.55 34.41 -44.29
CA VAL A 367 -11.67 33.48 -43.15
C VAL A 367 -10.30 33.07 -42.64
N PHE A 368 -9.42 32.58 -43.52
CA PHE A 368 -8.08 32.15 -43.11
C PHE A 368 -7.20 33.31 -42.65
N SER A 369 -7.40 34.53 -43.17
CA SER A 369 -6.72 35.73 -42.65
C SER A 369 -7.12 36.02 -41.21
N GLN A 370 -8.42 35.94 -40.89
CA GLN A 370 -8.91 36.13 -39.52
C GLN A 370 -8.38 35.05 -38.57
N LEU A 371 -8.35 33.77 -39.00
CA LEU A 371 -7.76 32.69 -38.21
C LEU A 371 -6.24 32.86 -38.02
N ALA A 372 -5.51 33.29 -39.04
CA ALA A 372 -4.07 33.53 -38.97
C ALA A 372 -3.71 34.66 -38.00
N GLU A 373 -4.59 35.66 -37.87
CA GLU A 373 -4.50 36.74 -36.86
C GLU A 373 -4.98 36.31 -35.46
N GLY A 374 -5.43 35.07 -35.29
CA GLY A 374 -5.96 34.54 -34.02
C GLY A 374 -7.37 35.03 -33.69
N ASN A 375 -8.10 35.64 -34.63
CA ASN A 375 -9.45 36.13 -34.36
C ASN A 375 -10.50 35.02 -34.49
N LEU A 376 -10.83 34.39 -33.37
CA LEU A 376 -11.88 33.36 -33.25
C LEU A 376 -13.27 33.95 -32.92
N SER A 377 -13.36 35.27 -32.77
CA SER A 377 -14.62 35.99 -32.54
C SER A 377 -15.38 36.29 -33.83
N CYS A 378 -14.77 36.03 -34.99
CA CYS A 378 -15.41 36.27 -36.27
C CYS A 378 -16.54 35.26 -36.53
N ARG A 379 -17.63 35.75 -37.12
CA ARG A 379 -18.76 34.94 -37.57
C ARG A 379 -19.13 35.35 -38.99
N PHE A 380 -19.20 34.37 -39.88
CA PHE A 380 -19.52 34.61 -41.29
C PHE A 380 -21.02 34.33 -41.51
N ASN A 381 -21.81 35.40 -41.50
CA ASN A 381 -23.28 35.33 -41.53
C ASN A 381 -23.89 35.56 -42.92
N GLU A 382 -23.09 36.03 -43.88
CA GLU A 382 -23.55 36.21 -45.27
C GLU A 382 -23.76 34.83 -45.93
N PRO A 383 -24.97 34.52 -46.43
CA PRO A 383 -25.26 33.21 -47.03
C PRO A 383 -24.54 33.06 -48.37
N LEU A 384 -23.90 31.91 -48.57
CA LEU A 384 -23.27 31.55 -49.84
C LEU A 384 -24.30 30.87 -50.77
N PRO A 385 -24.14 30.93 -52.10
CA PRO A 385 -25.01 30.19 -53.03
C PRO A 385 -24.98 28.69 -52.74
N GLU A 386 -26.12 28.00 -52.77
CA GLU A 386 -26.14 26.54 -52.73
C GLU A 386 -25.37 25.97 -53.93
N PRO A 387 -24.49 24.97 -53.74
CA PRO A 387 -24.30 24.09 -52.56
C PRO A 387 -23.24 24.53 -51.52
N LEU A 388 -22.67 25.74 -51.64
CA LEU A 388 -21.51 26.20 -50.84
C LEU A 388 -21.86 26.68 -49.41
N ASP A 389 -23.13 26.94 -49.08
CA ASP A 389 -23.53 27.44 -47.74
C ASP A 389 -23.23 26.45 -46.59
N ARG A 390 -23.18 25.16 -46.89
CA ARG A 390 -22.73 24.14 -45.91
C ARG A 390 -21.31 24.38 -45.43
N LEU A 391 -20.43 24.87 -46.32
CA LEU A 391 -19.03 25.18 -45.97
C LEU A 391 -18.96 26.32 -44.94
N ARG A 392 -19.75 27.38 -45.11
CA ARG A 392 -19.87 28.47 -44.14
C ARG A 392 -20.31 27.95 -42.76
N THR A 393 -21.30 27.05 -42.75
CA THR A 393 -21.80 26.44 -41.50
C THR A 393 -20.73 25.59 -40.81
N TYR A 394 -19.99 24.76 -41.55
CA TYR A 394 -18.88 23.98 -40.99
C TYR A 394 -17.72 24.86 -40.50
N LEU A 395 -17.38 25.92 -41.24
CA LEU A 395 -16.34 26.88 -40.84
C LEU A 395 -16.71 27.61 -39.54
N ASN A 396 -17.93 28.14 -39.44
CA ASN A 396 -18.40 28.77 -38.21
C ASN A 396 -18.46 27.77 -37.03
N GLY A 397 -18.85 26.52 -37.29
CA GLY A 397 -18.82 25.46 -36.28
C GLY A 397 -17.40 25.15 -35.80
N ALA A 398 -16.43 25.10 -36.71
CA ALA A 398 -15.02 24.88 -36.37
C ALA A 398 -14.42 26.07 -35.58
N ILE A 399 -14.73 27.31 -35.98
CA ILE A 399 -14.31 28.52 -35.25
C ILE A 399 -14.93 28.56 -33.86
N GLY A 400 -16.22 28.23 -33.72
CA GLY A 400 -16.90 28.14 -32.43
C GLY A 400 -16.30 27.05 -31.53
N GLY A 401 -15.99 25.88 -32.08
CA GLY A 401 -15.33 24.80 -31.35
C GLY A 401 -13.92 25.18 -30.89
N LEU A 402 -13.12 25.82 -31.75
CA LEU A 402 -11.80 26.34 -31.38
C LEU A 402 -11.89 27.43 -30.31
N ALA A 403 -12.85 28.36 -30.42
CA ALA A 403 -13.06 29.40 -29.42
C ALA A 403 -13.39 28.81 -28.03
N SER A 404 -14.28 27.81 -27.99
CA SER A 404 -14.62 27.11 -26.74
C SER A 404 -13.40 26.40 -26.12
N LEU A 405 -12.59 25.72 -26.92
CA LEU A 405 -11.38 25.05 -26.44
C LEU A 405 -10.35 26.03 -25.87
N ILE A 406 -10.21 27.22 -26.47
CA ILE A 406 -9.34 28.28 -25.95
C ILE A 406 -9.89 28.84 -24.64
N ASP A 407 -11.19 29.09 -24.54
CA ASP A 407 -11.82 29.58 -23.30
C ASP A 407 -11.68 28.54 -22.16
N ASP A 408 -11.88 27.25 -22.46
CA ASP A 408 -11.66 26.15 -21.49
C ASP A 408 -10.18 26.06 -21.04
N ALA A 409 -9.24 26.26 -21.97
CA ALA A 409 -7.82 26.27 -21.66
C ALA A 409 -7.41 27.48 -20.81
N VAL A 410 -7.99 28.66 -21.05
CA VAL A 410 -7.80 29.86 -20.22
C VAL A 410 -8.33 29.60 -18.82
N SER A 411 -9.57 29.11 -18.69
CA SER A 411 -10.15 28.80 -17.38
C SER A 411 -9.29 27.78 -16.61
N SER A 412 -8.81 26.73 -17.29
CA SER A 412 -7.94 25.73 -16.68
C SER A 412 -6.60 26.32 -16.21
N ALA A 413 -6.01 27.21 -17.00
CA ALA A 413 -4.76 27.88 -16.64
C ALA A 413 -4.93 28.84 -15.45
N GLU A 414 -6.06 29.55 -15.37
CA GLU A 414 -6.38 30.39 -14.21
C GLU A 414 -6.57 29.54 -12.95
N SER A 415 -7.28 28.42 -13.04
CA SER A 415 -7.43 27.49 -11.90
C SER A 415 -6.08 26.93 -11.44
N ILE A 416 -5.19 26.51 -12.36
CA ILE A 416 -3.85 26.04 -12.00
C ILE A 416 -3.04 27.13 -11.29
N ARG A 417 -3.13 28.38 -11.75
CA ARG A 417 -2.43 29.51 -11.14
C ARG A 417 -2.91 29.74 -9.70
N ASP A 418 -4.22 29.71 -9.50
CA ASP A 418 -4.82 29.97 -8.18
C ASP A 418 -4.52 28.80 -7.22
N GLU A 419 -4.61 27.55 -7.67
CA GLU A 419 -4.21 26.36 -6.89
C GLU A 419 -2.71 26.39 -6.53
N ALA A 420 -1.83 26.76 -7.46
CA ALA A 420 -0.41 26.87 -7.21
C ALA A 420 -0.09 27.94 -6.15
N HIS A 421 -0.83 29.06 -6.15
CA HIS A 421 -0.74 30.10 -5.13
C HIS A 421 -1.18 29.60 -3.75
N ASP A 422 -2.29 28.87 -3.68
CA ASP A 422 -2.77 28.27 -2.44
C ASP A 422 -1.78 27.25 -1.87
N ILE A 423 -1.17 26.40 -2.73
CA ILE A 423 -0.12 25.47 -2.31
C ILE A 423 1.11 26.23 -1.77
N SER A 424 1.53 27.31 -2.43
CA SER A 424 2.67 28.12 -1.98
C SER A 424 2.41 28.75 -0.61
N SER A 425 1.22 29.31 -0.40
CA SER A 425 0.80 29.88 0.89
C SER A 425 0.75 28.82 2.00
N ALA A 426 0.20 27.63 1.70
CA ALA A 426 0.17 26.51 2.62
C ALA A 426 1.57 25.99 2.97
N ALA A 427 2.47 25.90 1.99
CA ALA A 427 3.87 25.52 2.19
C ALA A 427 4.59 26.51 3.10
N GLN A 428 4.40 27.82 2.91
CA GLN A 428 5.01 28.85 3.75
C GLN A 428 4.50 28.81 5.20
N SER A 429 3.21 28.58 5.40
CA SER A 429 2.64 28.37 6.75
C SER A 429 3.21 27.11 7.43
N LEU A 430 3.36 26.02 6.66
CA LEU A 430 3.94 24.78 7.18
C LEU A 430 5.45 24.93 7.45
N ALA A 431 6.18 25.77 6.71
CA ALA A 431 7.57 26.11 6.96
C ALA A 431 7.72 26.83 8.31
N GLN A 432 6.89 27.85 8.57
CA GLN A 432 6.89 28.56 9.85
C GLN A 432 6.57 27.64 11.04
N ARG A 433 5.66 26.67 10.85
CA ARG A 433 5.39 25.64 11.87
C ARG A 433 6.56 24.68 12.06
N THR A 434 7.24 24.31 10.99
CA THR A 434 8.42 23.44 11.03
C THR A 434 9.56 24.12 11.80
N GLU A 435 9.80 25.41 11.58
CA GLU A 435 10.76 26.21 12.36
C GLU A 435 10.40 26.26 13.85
N SER A 436 9.13 26.54 14.18
CA SER A 436 8.69 26.54 15.58
C SER A 436 8.83 25.17 16.23
N THR A 437 8.61 24.09 15.47
CA THR A 437 8.77 22.71 15.94
C THR A 437 10.23 22.41 16.21
N ALA A 438 11.13 22.83 15.30
CA ALA A 438 12.58 22.68 15.48
C ALA A 438 13.06 23.38 16.75
N ALA A 439 12.62 24.62 17.00
CA ALA A 439 12.97 25.36 18.22
C ALA A 439 12.47 24.65 19.50
N THR A 440 11.25 24.08 19.46
CA THR A 440 10.68 23.33 20.58
C THR A 440 11.45 22.02 20.80
N LEU A 441 11.88 21.36 19.72
CA LEU A 441 12.66 20.14 19.79
C LEU A 441 14.05 20.40 20.38
N GLU A 442 14.70 21.51 20.04
CA GLU A 442 15.99 21.92 20.61
C GLU A 442 15.89 22.16 22.13
N GLN A 443 14.85 22.86 22.58
CA GLN A 443 14.57 23.03 24.00
C GLN A 443 14.29 21.71 24.71
N THR A 444 13.57 20.80 24.05
CA THR A 444 13.26 19.47 24.59
C THR A 444 14.51 18.61 24.70
N ALA A 445 15.40 18.64 23.71
CA ALA A 445 16.69 17.95 23.74
C ALA A 445 17.57 18.46 24.89
N ALA A 446 17.66 19.78 25.07
CA ALA A 446 18.40 20.38 26.18
C ALA A 446 17.83 19.98 27.56
N ALA A 447 16.50 19.94 27.69
CA ALA A 447 15.84 19.48 28.91
C ALA A 447 16.12 17.99 29.19
N LEU A 448 16.11 17.16 28.15
CA LEU A 448 16.43 15.73 28.26
C LEU A 448 17.90 15.48 28.64
N ASP A 449 18.84 16.27 28.13
CA ASP A 449 20.24 16.21 28.55
C ASP A 449 20.39 16.54 30.04
N SER A 450 19.74 17.62 30.51
CA SER A 450 19.73 17.97 31.92
C SER A 450 19.09 16.88 32.80
N LEU A 451 18.02 16.26 32.31
CA LEU A 451 17.32 15.17 33.01
C LEU A 451 18.19 13.90 33.05
N THR A 452 18.89 13.59 31.96
CA THR A 452 19.84 12.47 31.87
C THR A 452 20.98 12.65 32.86
N LEU A 453 21.55 13.86 32.95
CA LEU A 453 22.56 14.19 33.96
C LEU A 453 22.03 14.02 35.38
N SER A 454 20.80 14.47 35.64
CA SER A 454 20.17 14.37 36.97
C SER A 454 19.90 12.93 37.38
N VAL A 455 19.41 12.08 36.46
CA VAL A 455 19.17 10.65 36.72
C VAL A 455 20.48 9.90 36.93
N ARG A 456 21.53 10.24 36.18
CA ARG A 456 22.86 9.68 36.40
C ARG A 456 23.42 10.05 37.76
N ALA A 457 23.31 11.32 38.14
CA ALA A 457 23.72 11.79 39.47
C ALA A 457 22.92 11.11 40.59
N ALA A 458 21.62 10.86 40.39
CA ALA A 458 20.80 10.11 41.34
C ALA A 458 21.25 8.65 41.48
N ALA A 459 21.61 7.99 40.37
CA ALA A 459 22.14 6.62 40.39
C ALA A 459 23.50 6.54 41.12
N GLU A 460 24.40 7.48 40.86
CA GLU A 460 25.69 7.59 41.54
C GLU A 460 25.51 7.91 43.03
N GLY A 461 24.60 8.82 43.37
CA GLY A 461 24.26 9.16 44.76
C GLY A 461 23.63 8.00 45.52
N ALA A 462 22.78 7.20 44.87
CA ALA A 462 22.23 5.99 45.46
C ALA A 462 23.32 4.94 45.72
N ALA A 463 24.27 4.75 44.80
CA ALA A 463 25.39 3.83 45.01
C ALA A 463 26.29 4.24 46.19
N GLU A 464 26.55 5.54 46.36
CA GLU A 464 27.32 6.02 47.52
C GLU A 464 26.52 5.91 48.81
N ALA A 465 25.20 6.20 48.78
CA ALA A 465 24.33 6.01 49.93
C ALA A 465 24.30 4.54 50.39
N ASP A 466 24.23 3.58 49.45
CA ASP A 466 24.26 2.15 49.76
C ASP A 466 25.56 1.76 50.47
N ARG A 467 26.70 2.29 50.01
CA ARG A 467 28.00 2.09 50.65
C ARG A 467 28.02 2.61 52.09
N VAL A 468 27.53 3.83 52.31
CA VAL A 468 27.47 4.45 53.65
C VAL A 468 26.54 3.68 54.59
N VAL A 469 25.39 3.22 54.08
CA VAL A 469 24.41 2.42 54.82
C VAL A 469 24.98 1.05 55.20
N SER A 470 25.72 0.41 54.29
CA SER A 470 26.44 -0.85 54.55
C SER A 470 27.49 -0.69 55.65
N ASP A 471 28.30 0.37 55.60
CA ASP A 471 29.28 0.70 56.64
C ASP A 471 28.59 0.96 58.00
N ALA A 472 27.46 1.68 58.01
CA ALA A 472 26.68 1.94 59.21
C ALA A 472 26.08 0.66 59.82
N LYS A 473 25.59 -0.26 58.98
CA LYS A 473 25.08 -1.56 59.40
C LYS A 473 26.17 -2.39 60.09
N ALA A 474 27.35 -2.49 59.46
CA ALA A 474 28.48 -3.22 60.02
C ALA A 474 28.91 -2.65 61.39
N ASN A 475 28.93 -1.32 61.54
CA ASN A 475 29.24 -0.66 62.81
C ASN A 475 28.19 -0.93 63.89
N ALA A 476 26.91 -0.95 63.53
CA ALA A 476 25.82 -1.26 64.45
C ALA A 476 25.86 -2.73 64.90
N GLU A 477 26.12 -3.67 63.99
CA GLU A 477 26.31 -5.10 64.29
C GLU A 477 27.50 -5.31 65.25
N GLN A 478 28.64 -4.66 64.97
CA GLN A 478 29.81 -4.69 65.85
C GLN A 478 29.51 -4.10 67.24
N SER A 479 28.75 -3.01 67.30
CA SER A 479 28.31 -2.42 68.57
C SER A 479 27.39 -3.36 69.35
N GLY A 480 26.53 -4.10 68.66
CA GLY A 480 25.70 -5.15 69.23
C GLY A 480 26.53 -6.26 69.91
N HIS A 481 27.60 -6.71 69.26
CA HIS A 481 28.54 -7.67 69.85
C HIS A 481 29.19 -7.15 71.14
N VAL A 482 29.65 -5.90 71.14
CA VAL A 482 30.23 -5.26 72.35
C VAL A 482 29.22 -5.17 73.49
N VAL A 483 27.96 -4.88 73.19
CA VAL A 483 26.88 -4.85 74.20
C VAL A 483 26.67 -6.24 74.81
N ILE A 484 26.63 -7.30 74.00
CA ILE A 484 26.48 -8.68 74.49
C ILE A 484 27.64 -9.05 75.42
N GLU A 485 28.88 -8.73 75.03
CA GLU A 485 30.06 -8.96 75.87
C GLU A 485 30.02 -8.16 77.18
N THR A 486 29.54 -6.92 77.12
CA THR A 486 29.39 -6.05 78.30
C THR A 486 28.36 -6.61 79.29
N VAL A 487 27.22 -7.12 78.81
CA VAL A 487 26.22 -7.77 79.67
C VAL A 487 26.82 -9.00 80.36
N ALA A 488 27.54 -9.85 79.63
CA ALA A 488 28.20 -11.03 80.19
C ALA A 488 29.24 -10.68 81.27
N ALA A 489 30.00 -9.59 81.08
CA ALA A 489 30.94 -9.09 82.07
C ALA A 489 30.22 -8.58 83.34
N MET A 490 29.09 -7.87 83.19
CA MET A 490 28.29 -7.39 84.33
C MET A 490 27.64 -8.54 85.12
N ASP A 491 27.16 -9.58 84.44
CA ASP A 491 26.64 -10.80 85.10
C ASP A 491 27.74 -11.52 85.91
N THR A 492 28.98 -11.51 85.39
CA THR A 492 30.14 -12.05 86.11
C THR A 492 30.45 -11.22 87.37
N ILE A 493 30.34 -9.89 87.29
CA ILE A 493 30.50 -8.99 88.46
C ILE A 493 29.38 -9.22 89.49
N ALA A 494 28.13 -9.38 89.05
CA ALA A 494 27.00 -9.67 89.93
C ALA A 494 27.23 -11.00 90.68
N THR A 495 27.60 -12.05 89.95
CA THR A 495 27.92 -13.37 90.53
C THR A 495 29.09 -13.30 91.51
N SER A 496 30.11 -12.51 91.21
CA SER A 496 31.25 -12.27 92.11
C SER A 496 30.81 -11.56 93.40
N SER A 497 29.94 -10.56 93.29
CA SER A 497 29.41 -9.80 94.43
C SER A 497 28.59 -10.68 95.39
N ASP A 498 27.81 -11.62 94.87
CA ASP A 498 27.06 -12.60 95.68
C ASP A 498 27.99 -13.54 96.46
N LYS A 499 29.10 -13.96 95.83
CA LYS A 499 30.14 -14.75 96.50
C LYS A 499 30.82 -13.94 97.62
N ILE A 500 31.15 -12.68 97.37
CA ILE A 500 31.75 -11.81 98.41
C ILE A 500 30.76 -11.63 99.57
N THR A 501 29.48 -11.39 99.29
CA THR A 501 28.43 -11.27 100.33
C THR A 501 28.39 -12.52 101.21
N SER A 502 28.51 -13.71 100.61
CA SER A 502 28.56 -14.98 101.35
C SER A 502 29.79 -15.10 102.25
N ILE A 503 30.95 -14.64 101.78
CA ILE A 503 32.20 -14.62 102.56
C ILE A 503 32.10 -13.64 103.73
N VAL A 504 31.57 -12.45 103.50
CA VAL A 504 31.41 -11.41 104.53
C VAL A 504 30.44 -11.87 105.62
N LYS A 505 29.39 -12.62 105.27
CA LYS A 505 28.51 -13.27 106.24
C LYS A 505 29.25 -14.25 107.15
N VAL A 506 30.13 -15.09 106.58
CA VAL A 506 30.98 -15.99 107.38
C VAL A 506 31.91 -15.20 108.32
N ILE A 507 32.43 -14.05 107.88
CA ILE A 507 33.25 -13.18 108.73
C ILE A 507 32.43 -12.60 109.90
N ASP A 508 31.20 -12.15 109.66
CA ASP A 508 30.30 -11.66 110.73
C ASP A 508 29.95 -12.80 111.72
N ASP A 509 29.71 -14.01 111.21
CA ASP A 509 29.46 -15.20 112.05
C ASP A 509 30.70 -15.54 112.92
N ILE A 510 31.91 -15.47 112.36
CA ILE A 510 33.17 -15.66 113.11
C ILE A 510 33.35 -14.56 114.16
N ALA A 511 33.06 -13.31 113.83
CA ALA A 511 33.13 -12.18 114.76
C ALA A 511 32.14 -12.37 115.92
N PHE A 512 30.91 -12.81 115.63
CA PHE A 512 29.91 -13.12 116.65
C PHE A 512 30.34 -14.26 117.58
N GLN A 513 30.86 -15.37 117.01
CA GLN A 513 31.42 -16.47 117.80
C GLN A 513 32.60 -16.02 118.68
N THR A 514 33.49 -15.18 118.14
CA THR A 514 34.63 -14.63 118.88
C THR A 514 34.17 -13.73 120.03
N ASN A 515 33.13 -12.92 119.82
CA ASN A 515 32.51 -12.09 120.86
C ASN A 515 31.91 -12.94 121.98
N LEU A 516 31.26 -14.07 121.66
CA LEU A 516 30.74 -15.01 122.66
C LEU A 516 31.85 -15.74 123.42
N LEU A 517 32.92 -16.17 122.74
CA LEU A 517 34.09 -16.78 123.37
C LEU A 517 34.79 -15.81 124.33
N ALA A 518 34.96 -14.56 123.91
CA ALA A 518 35.55 -13.49 124.72
C ALA A 518 34.69 -13.15 125.94
N LEU A 519 33.35 -13.14 125.78
CA LEU A 519 32.41 -13.00 126.90
C LEU A 519 32.57 -14.14 127.91
N ASN A 520 32.59 -15.39 127.44
CA ASN A 520 32.78 -16.56 128.30
C ASN A 520 34.12 -16.50 129.05
N ALA A 521 35.20 -16.12 128.36
CA ALA A 521 36.52 -15.93 128.97
C ALA A 521 36.54 -14.79 130.00
N GLY A 522 35.84 -13.68 129.73
CA GLY A 522 35.70 -12.56 130.66
C GLY A 522 34.93 -12.94 131.93
N VAL A 523 33.88 -13.76 131.81
CA VAL A 523 33.13 -14.29 132.95
C VAL A 523 34.01 -15.20 133.81
N GLU A 524 34.76 -16.12 133.19
CA GLU A 524 35.63 -17.03 133.94
C GLU A 524 36.82 -16.30 134.57
N ALA A 525 37.34 -15.24 133.92
CA ALA A 525 38.36 -14.37 134.48
C ALA A 525 37.85 -13.58 135.70
N ALA A 526 36.60 -13.10 135.69
CA ALA A 526 35.97 -12.47 136.86
C ALA A 526 35.78 -13.46 138.00
N ARG A 527 35.49 -14.74 137.67
CA ARG A 527 35.33 -15.84 138.64
C ARG A 527 36.64 -16.20 139.34
N ALA A 528 37.77 -16.04 138.67
CA ALA A 528 39.11 -16.30 139.22
C ALA A 528 39.67 -15.16 140.12
N GLY A 529 38.92 -14.06 140.32
CA GLY A 529 39.31 -12.96 141.21
C GLY A 529 40.61 -12.26 140.77
N ASP A 530 41.49 -11.95 141.73
CA ASP A 530 42.74 -11.21 141.47
C ASP A 530 43.72 -11.93 140.52
N ALA A 531 43.68 -13.27 140.47
CA ALA A 531 44.51 -14.06 139.55
C ALA A 531 44.05 -13.96 138.09
N GLY A 532 42.77 -13.63 137.85
CA GLY A 532 42.16 -13.51 136.51
C GLY A 532 42.25 -12.12 135.90
N ARG A 533 42.77 -11.11 136.62
CA ARG A 533 42.72 -9.70 136.22
C ARG A 533 43.36 -9.42 134.85
N GLY A 534 44.47 -10.08 134.53
CA GLY A 534 45.12 -9.97 133.22
C GLY A 534 44.30 -10.60 132.09
N PHE A 535 43.69 -11.76 132.34
CA PHE A 535 42.81 -12.43 131.37
C PHE A 535 41.51 -11.64 131.12
N ALA A 536 40.98 -10.96 132.14
CA ALA A 536 39.79 -10.11 131.99
C ALA A 536 40.04 -8.93 131.02
N VAL A 537 41.23 -8.32 131.07
CA VAL A 537 41.61 -7.23 130.15
C VAL A 537 41.73 -7.75 128.71
N VAL A 538 42.41 -8.89 128.52
CA VAL A 538 42.53 -9.52 127.18
C VAL A 538 41.15 -9.91 126.64
N ALA A 539 40.29 -10.50 127.47
CA ALA A 539 38.92 -10.86 127.08
C ALA A 539 38.10 -9.63 126.67
N SER A 540 38.22 -8.51 127.39
CA SER A 540 37.59 -7.23 127.01
C SER A 540 38.10 -6.71 125.67
N GLU A 541 39.41 -6.76 125.43
CA GLU A 541 40.01 -6.27 124.19
C GLU A 541 39.63 -7.14 122.98
N VAL A 542 39.65 -8.46 123.13
CA VAL A 542 39.20 -9.41 122.10
C VAL A 542 37.71 -9.21 121.81
N ARG A 543 36.91 -8.92 122.84
CA ARG A 543 35.48 -8.62 122.67
C ARG A 543 35.27 -7.34 121.88
N ALA A 544 35.99 -6.27 122.23
CA ALA A 544 35.93 -5.00 121.50
C ALA A 544 36.39 -5.16 120.04
N LEU A 545 37.42 -5.96 119.79
CA LEU A 545 37.89 -6.29 118.43
C LEU A 545 36.84 -7.08 117.64
N ALA A 546 36.22 -8.09 118.26
CA ALA A 546 35.17 -8.87 117.63
C ALA A 546 33.94 -8.01 117.27
N GLN A 547 33.56 -7.08 118.14
CA GLN A 547 32.46 -6.15 117.89
C GLN A 547 32.79 -5.19 116.73
N ARG A 548 34.03 -4.65 116.68
CA ARG A 548 34.52 -3.85 115.56
C ARG A 548 34.56 -4.63 114.23
N SER A 549 34.95 -5.91 114.26
CA SER A 549 34.94 -6.76 113.06
C SER A 549 33.53 -7.03 112.54
N SER A 550 32.56 -7.26 113.42
CA SER A 550 31.13 -7.41 113.04
C SER A 550 30.56 -6.13 112.43
N GLU A 551 30.90 -4.97 113.01
CA GLU A 551 30.48 -3.66 112.51
C GLU A 551 31.07 -3.38 111.12
N ALA A 552 32.37 -3.63 110.92
CA ALA A 552 33.03 -3.54 109.62
C ALA A 552 32.45 -4.52 108.58
N ALA A 553 32.15 -5.76 108.98
CA ALA A 553 31.53 -6.76 108.10
C ALA A 553 30.13 -6.31 107.62
N ARG A 554 29.33 -5.70 108.50
CA ARG A 554 28.03 -5.11 108.12
C ARG A 554 28.18 -3.93 107.17
N GLU A 555 29.16 -3.05 107.41
CA GLU A 555 29.43 -1.91 106.54
C GLU A 555 29.86 -2.36 105.13
N ILE A 556 30.72 -3.38 105.03
CA ILE A 556 31.09 -4.03 103.77
C ILE A 556 29.87 -4.65 103.09
N THR A 557 28.99 -5.32 103.85
CA THR A 557 27.76 -5.92 103.32
C THR A 557 26.86 -4.86 102.68
N ASP A 558 26.66 -3.71 103.34
CA ASP A 558 25.86 -2.60 102.80
C ASP A 558 26.47 -2.02 101.52
N LEU A 559 27.80 -1.87 101.45
CA LEU A 559 28.51 -1.42 100.25
C LEU A 559 28.38 -2.40 99.08
N ILE A 560 28.45 -3.71 99.33
CA ILE A 560 28.28 -4.72 98.29
C ILE A 560 26.83 -4.75 97.78
N LEU A 561 25.84 -4.68 98.68
CA LEU A 561 24.43 -4.62 98.29
C LEU A 561 24.13 -3.38 97.44
N LYS A 562 24.66 -2.21 97.81
CA LYS A 562 24.58 -0.99 97.00
C LYS A 562 25.24 -1.18 95.63
N SER A 563 26.44 -1.76 95.59
CA SER A 563 27.15 -2.03 94.34
C SER A 563 26.38 -3.00 93.43
N GLY A 564 25.81 -4.07 93.99
CA GLY A 564 24.96 -5.03 93.27
C GLY A 564 23.71 -4.36 92.67
N SER A 565 23.08 -3.43 93.41
CA SER A 565 21.95 -2.65 92.87
C SER A 565 22.36 -1.76 91.69
N GLN A 566 23.56 -1.18 91.73
CA GLN A 566 24.11 -0.36 90.64
C GLN A 566 24.45 -1.21 89.41
N VAL A 567 25.06 -2.39 89.60
CA VAL A 567 25.35 -3.34 88.52
C VAL A 567 24.05 -3.78 87.84
N LYS A 568 23.03 -4.16 88.62
CA LYS A 568 21.71 -4.56 88.08
C LYS A 568 21.07 -3.45 87.25
N ARG A 569 21.16 -2.20 87.71
CA ARG A 569 20.71 -1.03 86.93
C ARG A 569 21.54 -0.83 85.66
N GLY A 570 22.85 -1.07 85.73
CA GLY A 570 23.75 -1.04 84.57
C GLY A 570 23.36 -2.08 83.51
N VAL A 571 23.09 -3.32 83.93
CA VAL A 571 22.61 -4.39 83.04
C VAL A 571 21.31 -4.00 82.34
N ASP A 572 20.33 -3.45 83.08
CA ASP A 572 19.05 -3.00 82.49
C ASP A 572 19.25 -1.89 81.44
N LEU A 573 20.13 -0.91 81.72
CA LEU A 573 20.45 0.16 80.77
C LEU A 573 21.18 -0.36 79.53
N VAL A 574 22.16 -1.25 79.71
CA VAL A 574 22.90 -1.85 78.59
C VAL A 574 21.98 -2.75 77.74
N GLY A 575 21.05 -3.48 78.37
CA GLY A 575 20.02 -4.25 77.67
C GLY A 575 19.11 -3.37 76.80
N LYS A 576 18.65 -2.23 77.34
CA LYS A 576 17.90 -1.22 76.56
C LYS A 576 18.71 -0.66 75.39
N THR A 577 20.01 -0.40 75.59
CA THR A 577 20.92 0.00 74.51
C THR A 577 21.03 -1.08 73.43
N GLY A 578 21.12 -2.36 73.83
CA GLY A 578 21.14 -3.48 72.88
C GLY A 578 19.86 -3.57 72.05
N GLN A 579 18.69 -3.38 72.67
CA GLN A 579 17.42 -3.35 71.95
C GLN A 579 17.36 -2.18 70.95
N ALA A 580 17.78 -0.98 71.36
CA ALA A 580 17.84 0.18 70.46
C ALA A 580 18.81 -0.03 69.27
N LEU A 581 19.95 -0.69 69.49
CA LEU A 581 20.86 -1.07 68.41
C LEU A 581 20.23 -2.07 67.43
N GLN A 582 19.45 -3.04 67.93
CA GLN A 582 18.73 -4.00 67.09
C GLN A 582 17.70 -3.29 66.19
N GLU A 583 16.98 -2.31 66.74
CA GLU A 583 16.05 -1.47 65.99
C GLU A 583 16.79 -0.66 64.91
N ILE A 584 17.94 -0.06 65.25
CA ILE A 584 18.78 0.65 64.28
C ILE A 584 19.23 -0.27 63.14
N VAL A 585 19.70 -1.49 63.43
CA VAL A 585 20.09 -2.46 62.39
C VAL A 585 18.92 -2.77 61.45
N SER A 586 17.70 -2.94 61.98
CA SER A 586 16.50 -3.15 61.18
C SER A 586 16.22 -1.96 60.27
N SER A 587 16.21 -0.73 60.82
CA SER A 587 15.96 0.49 60.04
C SER A 587 17.03 0.74 58.97
N VAL A 588 18.30 0.48 59.28
CA VAL A 588 19.40 0.60 58.31
C VAL A 588 19.25 -0.43 57.18
N SER A 589 18.77 -1.64 57.48
CA SER A 589 18.46 -2.64 56.45
C SER A 589 17.34 -2.17 55.53
N GLU A 590 16.25 -1.63 56.07
CA GLU A 590 15.15 -1.06 55.26
C GLU A 590 15.63 0.10 54.38
N ILE A 591 16.53 0.95 54.90
CA ILE A 591 17.13 2.03 54.11
C ILE A 591 17.98 1.47 52.96
N SER A 592 18.75 0.40 53.19
CA SER A 592 19.56 -0.25 52.14
C SER A 592 18.69 -0.78 51.02
N ASP A 593 17.56 -1.42 51.35
CA ASP A 593 16.60 -1.92 50.36
C ASP A 593 16.02 -0.77 49.52
N LEU A 594 15.60 0.33 50.17
CA LEU A 594 15.08 1.52 49.47
C LEU A 594 16.12 2.16 48.55
N VAL A 595 17.37 2.26 48.99
CA VAL A 595 18.46 2.82 48.19
C VAL A 595 18.77 1.93 46.98
N SER A 596 18.75 0.60 47.16
CA SER A 596 18.89 -0.37 46.07
C SER A 596 17.78 -0.20 45.02
N ASP A 597 16.53 -0.05 45.46
CA ASP A 597 15.39 0.21 44.58
C ASP A 597 15.54 1.52 43.79
N ILE A 598 16.02 2.59 44.43
CA ILE A 598 16.33 3.86 43.75
C ILE A 598 17.42 3.65 42.69
N ALA A 599 18.48 2.89 42.99
CA ALA A 599 19.56 2.63 42.05
C ALA A 599 19.10 1.81 40.84
N VAL A 600 18.23 0.81 41.05
CA VAL A 600 17.62 0.02 39.97
C VAL A 600 16.67 0.88 39.13
N SER A 601 15.81 1.67 39.78
CA SER A 601 14.88 2.57 39.12
C SER A 601 15.60 3.63 38.26
N SER A 602 16.67 4.22 38.79
CA SER A 602 17.48 5.23 38.09
C SER A 602 18.19 4.63 36.88
N ARG A 603 18.73 3.40 36.99
CA ARG A 603 19.31 2.67 35.84
C ARG A 603 18.28 2.42 34.73
N ARG A 604 17.06 2.01 35.10
CA ARG A 604 15.96 1.83 34.15
C ARG A 604 15.55 3.15 33.49
N GLN A 605 15.41 4.23 34.26
CA GLN A 605 15.12 5.56 33.72
C GLN A 605 16.20 6.03 32.76
N SER A 606 17.49 5.80 33.07
CA SER A 606 18.58 6.15 32.16
C SER A 606 18.50 5.39 30.83
N ALA A 607 18.10 4.12 30.84
CA ALA A 607 17.89 3.36 29.62
C ALA A 607 16.71 3.91 28.81
N SER A 608 15.58 4.22 29.46
CA SER A 608 14.42 4.84 28.79
C SER A 608 14.74 6.23 28.23
N LEU A 609 15.57 7.03 28.91
CA LEU A 609 16.01 8.33 28.40
C LEU A 609 16.90 8.20 27.17
N ALA A 610 17.73 7.15 27.08
CA ALA A 610 18.49 6.88 25.87
C ALA A 610 17.59 6.57 24.66
N GLU A 611 16.49 5.83 24.88
CA GLU A 611 15.48 5.59 23.83
C GLU A 611 14.75 6.87 23.43
N ILE A 612 14.35 7.70 24.40
CA ILE A 612 13.71 9.00 24.14
C ILE A 612 14.66 9.92 23.36
N ASN A 613 15.95 9.96 23.72
CA ASN A 613 16.94 10.76 23.01
C ASN A 613 17.10 10.32 21.55
N SER A 614 17.09 9.00 21.30
CA SER A 614 17.06 8.46 19.94
C SER A 614 15.81 8.87 19.17
N ALA A 615 14.63 8.85 19.80
CA ALA A 615 13.39 9.30 19.20
C ALA A 615 13.41 10.81 18.86
N VAL A 616 13.99 11.64 19.73
CA VAL A 616 14.18 13.08 19.49
C VAL A 616 15.10 13.33 18.30
N ASN A 617 16.20 12.59 18.18
CA ASN A 617 17.09 12.67 17.01
C ASN A 617 16.36 12.30 15.70
N ASN A 618 15.48 11.28 15.73
CA ASN A 618 14.67 10.93 14.57
C ASN A 618 13.63 12.03 14.22
N LEU A 619 13.04 12.68 15.22
CA LEU A 619 12.16 13.82 15.02
C LEU A 619 12.90 15.02 14.43
N ASP A 620 14.15 15.27 14.83
CA ASP A 620 14.98 16.35 14.29
C ASP A 620 15.26 16.09 12.80
N GLN A 621 15.71 14.88 12.47
CA GLN A 621 15.93 14.49 11.07
C GLN A 621 14.65 14.60 10.23
N SER A 622 13.50 14.17 10.77
CA SER A 622 12.22 14.29 10.07
C SER A 622 11.81 15.75 9.88
N THR A 623 12.08 16.61 10.86
CA THR A 623 11.80 18.05 10.80
C THR A 623 12.65 18.73 9.73
N GLN A 624 13.94 18.40 9.65
CA GLN A 624 14.83 18.89 8.58
C GLN A 624 14.39 18.40 7.19
N GLN A 625 13.98 17.14 7.06
CA GLN A 625 13.42 16.63 5.80
C GLN A 625 12.12 17.35 5.41
N ASN A 626 11.27 17.69 6.38
CA ASN A 626 10.07 18.47 6.11
C ASN A 626 10.42 19.87 5.63
N ALA A 627 11.41 20.53 6.24
CA ALA A 627 11.89 21.83 5.77
C ALA A 627 12.37 21.75 4.30
N ALA A 628 13.20 20.77 3.96
CA ALA A 628 13.67 20.57 2.59
C ALA A 628 12.52 20.29 1.60
N ARG A 629 11.55 19.44 1.97
CA ARG A 629 10.37 19.18 1.14
C ARG A 629 9.49 20.41 0.94
N LEU A 630 9.46 21.32 1.92
CA LEU A 630 8.69 22.56 1.82
C LEU A 630 9.35 23.57 0.88
N GLU A 631 10.68 23.61 0.86
CA GLU A 631 11.42 24.38 -0.15
C GLU A 631 11.14 23.82 -1.56
N GLU A 632 11.19 22.49 -1.73
CA GLU A 632 10.85 21.84 -3.00
C GLU A 632 9.40 22.13 -3.44
N ALA A 633 8.43 22.03 -2.51
CA ALA A 633 7.03 22.32 -2.79
C ALA A 633 6.82 23.79 -3.19
N THR A 634 7.51 24.72 -2.52
CA THR A 634 7.44 26.15 -2.84
C THR A 634 8.01 26.41 -4.24
N ALA A 635 9.16 25.84 -4.56
CA ALA A 635 9.77 25.95 -5.90
C ALA A 635 8.89 25.33 -7.00
N ALA A 636 8.25 24.19 -6.73
CA ALA A 636 7.33 23.54 -7.65
C ALA A 636 6.08 24.42 -7.90
N SER A 637 5.51 25.03 -6.86
CA SER A 637 4.40 25.97 -6.96
C SER A 637 4.76 27.22 -7.76
N GLU A 638 5.96 27.78 -7.57
CA GLU A 638 6.44 28.91 -8.38
C GLU A 638 6.56 28.53 -9.86
N SER A 639 7.08 27.33 -10.16
CA SER A 639 7.19 26.81 -11.53
C SER A 639 5.82 26.57 -12.18
N LEU A 640 4.84 26.05 -11.43
CA LEU A 640 3.46 25.89 -11.89
C LEU A 640 2.81 27.25 -12.18
N THR A 641 2.98 28.20 -11.27
CA THR A 641 2.49 29.58 -11.43
C THR A 641 3.07 30.20 -12.69
N HIS A 642 4.38 30.06 -12.91
CA HIS A 642 5.04 30.55 -14.12
C HIS A 642 4.51 29.88 -15.40
N SER A 643 4.35 28.56 -15.39
CA SER A 643 3.82 27.79 -16.52
C SER A 643 2.39 28.19 -16.87
N ALA A 644 1.55 28.41 -15.86
CA ALA A 644 0.19 28.91 -16.03
C ALA A 644 0.15 30.32 -16.64
N VAL A 645 1.02 31.22 -16.18
CA VAL A 645 1.16 32.58 -16.76
C VAL A 645 1.58 32.51 -18.23
N LEU A 646 2.57 31.67 -18.57
CA LEU A 646 2.99 31.47 -19.96
C LEU A 646 1.86 30.92 -20.85
N LEU A 647 1.07 29.98 -20.32
CA LEU A 647 -0.08 29.44 -21.04
C LEU A 647 -1.15 30.52 -21.28
N LEU A 648 -1.46 31.32 -20.26
CA LEU A 648 -2.39 32.45 -20.38
C LEU A 648 -1.90 33.47 -21.42
N ASP A 649 -0.62 33.82 -21.41
CA ASP A 649 -0.03 34.74 -22.40
C ASP A 649 -0.03 34.17 -23.83
N ALA A 650 0.12 32.85 -23.99
CA ALA A 650 -0.02 32.19 -25.28
C ALA A 650 -1.48 32.24 -25.78
N MET A 651 -2.45 32.00 -24.88
CA MET A 651 -3.88 32.01 -25.21
C MET A 651 -4.41 33.41 -25.51
N ARG A 652 -3.86 34.46 -24.90
CA ARG A 652 -4.19 35.89 -25.19
C ARG A 652 -4.01 36.30 -26.64
N ARG A 653 -3.23 35.55 -27.43
CA ARG A 653 -3.08 35.78 -28.87
C ARG A 653 -4.36 35.48 -29.64
N PHE A 654 -5.24 34.65 -29.09
CA PHE A 654 -6.52 34.30 -29.69
C PHE A 654 -7.63 35.17 -29.11
N LYS A 655 -8.40 35.84 -29.97
CA LYS A 655 -9.55 36.65 -29.59
C LYS A 655 -10.82 35.80 -29.64
N THR A 656 -11.38 35.47 -28.49
CA THR A 656 -12.69 34.79 -28.38
C THR A 656 -13.80 35.80 -28.06
N GLU A 657 -15.07 35.47 -28.35
CA GLU A 657 -16.21 36.39 -28.13
C GLU A 657 -16.28 36.87 -26.67
N THR A 658 -15.87 36.02 -25.73
CA THR A 658 -15.78 36.28 -24.29
C THR A 658 -14.79 37.41 -23.95
N SER A 659 -13.69 37.55 -24.72
CA SER A 659 -12.67 38.60 -24.49
C SER A 659 -13.14 40.02 -24.81
N ASN A 660 -14.17 40.19 -25.66
CA ASN A 660 -14.69 41.52 -26.02
C ASN A 660 -15.70 42.09 -25.01
N THR A 661 -16.28 41.26 -24.15
CA THR A 661 -17.33 41.70 -23.21
C THR A 661 -16.79 42.37 -21.94
N THR A 662 -15.48 42.32 -21.69
CA THR A 662 -14.89 42.79 -20.41
C THR A 662 -14.07 44.08 -20.52
N SER A 663 -14.16 44.83 -21.64
CA SER A 663 -13.42 46.09 -21.80
C SER A 663 -14.26 47.38 -21.70
N VAL A 664 -15.55 47.30 -21.37
CA VAL A 664 -16.38 48.50 -21.14
C VAL A 664 -17.01 48.46 -19.75
N GLN A 665 -16.27 48.90 -18.74
CA GLN A 665 -16.74 49.78 -17.65
C GLN A 665 -15.58 50.15 -16.71
N THR A 666 -14.78 51.13 -17.15
CA THR A 666 -14.06 52.00 -16.21
C THR A 666 -15.02 53.14 -15.85
N GLY A 667 -15.64 53.07 -14.67
CA GLY A 667 -16.60 54.09 -14.25
C GLY A 667 -17.20 53.88 -12.85
N ALA A 668 -16.46 54.35 -11.84
CA ALA A 668 -16.93 54.84 -10.54
C ALA A 668 -17.50 53.88 -9.47
N LEU A 669 -16.67 53.72 -8.42
CA LEU A 669 -17.01 53.85 -6.99
C LEU A 669 -18.07 52.93 -6.37
N THR A 670 -17.61 51.89 -5.65
CA THR A 670 -18.00 51.73 -4.22
C THR A 670 -16.94 50.99 -3.41
N ARG A 671 -16.59 51.62 -2.29
CA ARG A 671 -15.69 51.21 -1.20
C ARG A 671 -15.71 49.72 -0.85
N ARG A 672 -14.52 49.13 -0.84
CA ARG A 672 -14.17 47.95 -0.04
C ARG A 672 -13.94 48.38 1.43
N PRO A 673 -14.48 47.70 2.46
CA PRO A 673 -14.06 47.94 3.85
C PRO A 673 -12.70 47.25 4.10
N PRO A 674 -11.87 47.78 5.03
CA PRO A 674 -10.52 47.29 5.26
C PRO A 674 -10.49 45.92 5.96
N PRO A 675 -9.40 45.15 5.82
CA PRO A 675 -9.19 43.93 6.58
C PRO A 675 -9.00 44.27 8.06
N ARG A 676 -9.72 43.56 8.92
CA ARG A 676 -9.71 43.75 10.37
C ARG A 676 -8.55 42.94 10.95
N ALA A 677 -7.42 43.61 11.18
CA ALA A 677 -6.32 43.10 12.00
C ALA A 677 -6.36 43.72 13.40
N ALA A 678 -5.91 42.94 14.38
CA ALA A 678 -5.57 43.29 15.76
C ALA A 678 -6.73 43.53 16.75
N GLY A 679 -7.22 42.43 17.34
CA GLY A 679 -7.68 42.43 18.74
C GLY A 679 -6.52 42.00 19.63
N ALA A 680 -5.84 42.98 20.23
CA ALA A 680 -4.88 42.77 21.29
C ALA A 680 -5.57 42.16 22.52
N LEU A 681 -5.12 40.97 22.93
CA LEU A 681 -5.28 40.48 24.30
C LEU A 681 -3.89 40.28 24.88
N ALA A 682 -3.26 41.41 25.21
CA ALA A 682 -2.31 41.46 26.31
C ALA A 682 -3.10 41.82 27.57
N ARG A 683 -3.37 40.83 28.40
CA ARG A 683 -3.48 41.03 29.85
C ARG A 683 -2.43 40.13 30.50
N SER A 684 -1.60 40.80 31.28
CA SER A 684 -0.58 40.26 32.16
C SER A 684 -1.16 39.37 33.26
N MET A 685 -0.40 38.30 33.55
CA MET A 685 -0.15 37.67 34.86
C MET A 685 -1.36 37.21 35.68
N ASP A 686 -1.48 35.90 35.86
CA ASP A 686 -1.13 35.28 37.15
C ASP A 686 -0.71 33.83 36.95
N ALA A 687 0.35 33.45 37.66
CA ALA A 687 0.86 32.10 37.76
C ALA A 687 0.02 31.32 38.78
N GLU A 688 -0.47 30.14 38.42
CA GLU A 688 -0.66 29.00 39.33
C GLU A 688 -1.11 27.75 38.57
N ASN A 689 -0.26 26.72 38.66
CA ASN A 689 -0.57 25.29 38.80
C ASN A 689 -1.59 24.62 37.86
N GLY A 690 -1.11 23.62 37.09
CA GLY A 690 -2.00 22.66 36.42
C GLY A 690 -1.28 21.65 35.54
N TRP A 691 -0.44 20.78 36.13
CA TRP A 691 0.16 19.60 35.48
C TRP A 691 -0.48 18.28 35.96
N GLU A 692 -1.71 18.32 36.49
CA GLU A 692 -2.32 17.14 37.15
C GLU A 692 -3.27 16.30 36.27
N ASP A 693 -3.41 16.52 34.97
CA ASP A 693 -4.34 15.72 34.14
C ASP A 693 -3.79 15.31 32.77
N PHE A 694 -2.49 15.01 32.70
CA PHE A 694 -1.87 14.39 31.52
C PHE A 694 -0.88 13.30 31.91
#